data_AF-A0A416EYD1-F1
#
_entry.id   AF-A0A416EYD1-F1
#
_cell.length_a   1.000
_cell.length_b   1.000
_cell.length_c   1.000
_cell.angle_alpha   90.00
_cell.angle_beta   90.00
_cell.angle_gamma   90.00
#
_symmetry.space_group_name_H-M   'P 1'
#
loop_
_entity.id
_entity.type
_entity.pdbx_description
1 polymer ?
#
loop_
_entity_poly.entity_id
_entity_poly.type
_entity_poly.pdbx_seq_one_letter_code
_entity_poly.pdbx_strand_id
1 'polypeptide(L)'
;MRKTGKTGKSNRMRQEASYMAAKEQLTAMEMIWGFMSGMTGHMGKTDFAPQKEAFGDFASPETYFPRVVPESEGISSEKLTQMLRELAAARHTDMHHLLVLRNGQVICECNFAPYRSGIWHATYSMCKSITGMAVGFLISEGKLSLDENVYDIFEKRNGLLQKILRPNLTVEHLLTMKSGVQFNEMGVVSGNDWVDSFLNAPVKGTPGEAFEYNSMNTYLLSAIIQERTGMKMVDYLRPRLFEPLGIKKIFWESCPAGITKGGWGLFLCPEDAAKLGVMYVNGGKFEGKQIVPAEWVAASTSVHATPPEKMGKYGYGYQVWMEERPGSFAFNGMLGQNVLGYPDTGVVIVTNAGSNELFQTCEMLDIVRKYFGAEFGAELKSGEAESPMAYQKLVQTCCDLEGAKETPGRILRGGWKRRTPGPRNSGTPRQIDMAQLLHGKEYKMEDTHVGMFPLTLQVFHNNFSDGIRRIGFFYEKGRFFVELTEGEKTQRIEIGLTGSKVVEWVENEESYLLGTTGQFAENEDGELVLKLEFAFLEEAARRRVKIIFQRDFERIRLEWNETPGKDLIIEGLESLVTDVAIAPLLPSRFRERSLDMIHLLMAQTIEPMVEAHRVRPGEETGTEEAAAEAESAAAVENAENAEETV
;
A
#
# COMPACT_ATOMS: atom_id res chain seq x y z
N MET A 1 58.71 18.70 1.07
CA MET A 1 57.46 18.82 1.87
C MET A 1 56.25 19.03 0.96
N ARG A 2 55.70 17.98 0.32
CA ARG A 2 54.42 18.03 -0.42
C ARG A 2 53.83 16.61 -0.50
N LYS A 3 53.44 16.03 0.64
CA LYS A 3 52.70 14.75 0.69
C LYS A 3 51.61 14.65 1.77
N THR A 4 51.34 15.73 2.53
CA THR A 4 50.38 15.72 3.65
C THR A 4 49.01 16.34 3.35
N GLY A 5 48.79 16.87 2.14
CA GLY A 5 47.53 17.55 1.79
C GLY A 5 46.40 16.68 1.22
N LYS A 6 46.69 15.46 0.74
CA LYS A 6 45.68 14.56 0.13
C LYS A 6 44.95 13.67 1.16
N THR A 7 45.60 13.31 2.27
CA THR A 7 45.04 12.43 3.31
C THR A 7 44.07 13.15 4.25
N GLY A 8 44.30 14.43 4.56
CA GLY A 8 43.42 15.23 5.43
C GLY A 8 42.06 15.56 4.80
N LYS A 9 42.02 15.83 3.48
CA LYS A 9 40.75 16.00 2.76
C LYS A 9 39.99 14.67 2.70
N SER A 10 40.66 13.54 2.45
CA SER A 10 40.01 12.21 2.37
C SER A 10 39.29 11.80 3.66
N ASN A 11 39.84 12.14 4.82
CA ASN A 11 39.20 11.84 6.12
C ASN A 11 38.00 12.73 6.39
N ARG A 12 38.10 14.04 6.09
CA ARG A 12 36.99 14.98 6.23
C ARG A 12 35.84 14.63 5.27
N MET A 13 36.18 14.14 4.07
CA MET A 13 35.23 13.68 3.05
C MET A 13 34.46 12.42 3.46
N ARG A 14 35.10 11.43 4.10
CA ARG A 14 34.38 10.28 4.69
C ARG A 14 33.49 10.70 5.86
N GLN A 15 33.93 11.69 6.64
CA GLN A 15 33.16 12.24 7.75
C GLN A 15 31.87 12.93 7.29
N GLU A 16 31.90 13.75 6.24
CA GLU A 16 30.70 14.47 5.76
C GLU A 16 29.66 13.54 5.13
N ALA A 17 30.07 12.58 4.29
CA ALA A 17 29.14 11.59 3.72
C ALA A 17 28.58 10.64 4.79
N SER A 18 29.41 10.23 5.76
CA SER A 18 28.96 9.46 6.93
C SER A 18 28.01 10.28 7.80
N TYR A 19 28.17 11.60 7.89
CA TYR A 19 27.33 12.47 8.69
C TYR A 19 25.94 12.66 8.07
N MET A 20 25.84 12.79 6.74
CA MET A 20 24.54 12.89 6.05
C MET A 20 23.74 11.58 6.15
N ALA A 21 24.37 10.43 5.86
CA ALA A 21 23.72 9.13 6.06
C ALA A 21 23.30 8.91 7.52
N ALA A 22 24.14 9.34 8.49
CA ALA A 22 23.79 9.27 9.90
C ALA A 22 22.61 10.19 10.27
N LYS A 23 22.47 11.36 9.65
CA LYS A 23 21.35 12.29 9.89
C LYS A 23 20.01 11.72 9.40
N GLU A 24 20.02 11.07 8.24
CA GLU A 24 18.83 10.45 7.65
C GLU A 24 18.38 9.24 8.50
N GLN A 25 19.33 8.38 8.86
CA GLN A 25 19.08 7.26 9.77
C GLN A 25 18.60 7.72 11.16
N LEU A 26 19.18 8.80 11.71
CA LEU A 26 18.73 9.38 12.98
C LEU A 26 17.28 9.86 12.89
N THR A 27 16.88 10.48 11.77
CA THR A 27 15.50 10.95 11.59
C THR A 27 14.51 9.79 11.47
N ALA A 28 14.87 8.73 10.75
CA ALA A 28 14.05 7.52 10.72
C ALA A 28 13.93 6.89 12.13
N MET A 29 15.01 6.89 12.92
CA MET A 29 14.98 6.43 14.31
C MET A 29 14.15 7.32 15.23
N GLU A 30 14.19 8.64 15.06
CA GLU A 30 13.35 9.59 15.80
C GLU A 30 11.86 9.32 15.53
N MET A 31 11.50 9.05 14.27
CA MET A 31 10.13 8.69 13.89
C MET A 31 9.70 7.35 14.50
N ILE A 32 10.53 6.30 14.39
CA ILE A 32 10.26 4.99 15.00
C ILE A 32 10.09 5.13 16.52
N TRP A 33 10.96 5.91 17.17
CA TRP A 33 10.84 6.19 18.60
C TRP A 33 9.56 6.94 18.93
N GLY A 34 9.15 7.90 18.08
CA GLY A 34 7.88 8.60 18.20
C GLY A 34 6.70 7.66 18.24
N PHE A 35 6.59 6.77 17.25
CA PHE A 35 5.58 5.71 17.21
C PHE A 35 5.59 4.82 18.45
N MET A 36 6.77 4.38 18.91
CA MET A 36 6.91 3.54 20.10
C MET A 36 6.55 4.26 21.40
N SER A 37 6.74 5.58 21.44
CA SER A 37 6.43 6.44 22.58
C SER A 37 4.99 6.96 22.58
N GLY A 38 4.19 6.61 21.57
CA GLY A 38 2.81 7.05 21.43
C GLY A 38 2.64 8.50 20.96
N MET A 39 3.67 9.10 20.35
CA MET A 39 3.53 10.41 19.70
C MET A 39 2.60 10.29 18.48
N THR A 40 1.62 11.20 18.40
CA THR A 40 0.69 11.33 17.27
C THR A 40 0.99 12.62 16.49
N GLY A 41 0.46 12.74 15.27
CA GLY A 41 0.67 13.91 14.41
C GLY A 41 2.07 13.97 13.75
N HIS A 42 2.61 15.18 13.54
CA HIS A 42 3.82 15.41 12.73
C HIS A 42 5.09 14.73 13.26
N MET A 43 5.36 13.51 12.77
CA MET A 43 6.54 12.70 13.13
C MET A 43 7.68 12.74 12.10
N GLY A 44 7.40 13.06 10.83
CA GLY A 44 8.41 13.20 9.77
C GLY A 44 9.04 14.60 9.70
N LYS A 45 10.23 14.71 9.10
CA LYS A 45 10.85 16.02 8.74
C LYS A 45 10.49 16.46 7.33
N THR A 46 9.60 15.72 6.68
CA THR A 46 9.12 15.96 5.33
C THR A 46 7.76 16.59 5.43
N ASP A 47 7.56 17.69 4.71
CA ASP A 47 6.31 18.42 4.80
C ASP A 47 5.18 17.58 4.22
N PHE A 48 4.11 17.42 5.01
CA PHE A 48 2.87 16.84 4.53
C PHE A 48 2.11 17.86 3.69
N ALA A 49 1.63 17.42 2.53
CA ALA A 49 0.67 18.15 1.72
C ALA A 49 -0.37 17.13 1.24
N PRO A 50 -1.67 17.39 1.42
CA PRO A 50 -2.72 16.54 0.87
C PRO A 50 -2.56 16.44 -0.65
N GLN A 51 -2.50 15.22 -1.17
CA GLN A 51 -2.39 14.97 -2.61
C GLN A 51 -3.59 14.18 -3.11
N LYS A 52 -4.14 13.29 -2.28
CA LYS A 52 -5.22 12.40 -2.65
C LYS A 52 -6.58 13.09 -2.53
N GLU A 53 -7.18 13.42 -3.68
CA GLU A 53 -8.59 13.85 -3.74
C GLU A 53 -9.54 12.67 -3.55
N ALA A 54 -10.80 12.97 -3.21
CA ALA A 54 -11.87 11.97 -3.25
C ALA A 54 -12.05 11.47 -4.69
N PHE A 55 -11.71 10.20 -4.91
CA PHE A 55 -11.94 9.56 -6.19
C PHE A 55 -13.46 9.35 -6.33
N GLY A 56 -14.07 9.98 -7.34
CA GLY A 56 -15.53 10.19 -7.45
C GLY A 56 -16.41 8.93 -7.63
N ASP A 57 -17.40 8.98 -8.52
CA ASP A 57 -18.38 7.88 -8.63
C ASP A 57 -17.77 6.58 -9.21
N PHE A 58 -17.80 5.53 -8.38
CA PHE A 58 -17.37 4.16 -8.70
C PHE A 58 -18.53 3.23 -9.03
N ALA A 59 -19.77 3.73 -9.07
CA ALA A 59 -20.97 2.91 -9.33
C ALA A 59 -21.05 2.35 -10.75
N SER A 60 -20.17 2.76 -11.66
CA SER A 60 -20.10 2.27 -13.05
C SER A 60 -18.66 2.05 -13.48
N PRO A 61 -18.08 0.85 -13.25
CA PRO A 61 -16.76 0.51 -13.74
C PRO A 61 -16.71 0.67 -15.27
N GLU A 62 -15.71 1.38 -15.79
CA GLU A 62 -15.44 1.39 -17.23
C GLU A 62 -14.96 0.00 -17.62
N THR A 63 -15.81 -0.75 -18.33
CA THR A 63 -15.47 -2.05 -18.89
C THR A 63 -15.02 -1.87 -20.34
N TYR A 64 -13.79 -2.27 -20.63
CA TYR A 64 -13.16 -2.16 -21.94
C TYR A 64 -13.06 -3.54 -22.61
N PHE A 65 -12.61 -4.55 -21.87
CA PHE A 65 -12.40 -5.88 -22.43
C PHE A 65 -13.71 -6.69 -22.42
N PRO A 66 -14.03 -7.40 -23.52
CA PRO A 66 -15.20 -8.27 -23.56
C PRO A 66 -15.01 -9.43 -22.56
N ARG A 67 -16.06 -9.73 -21.81
CA ARG A 67 -16.12 -10.86 -20.88
C ARG A 67 -16.74 -12.05 -21.61
N VAL A 68 -16.03 -13.18 -21.62
CA VAL A 68 -16.42 -14.41 -22.33
C VAL A 68 -16.31 -15.62 -21.43
N VAL A 69 -16.85 -16.75 -21.89
CA VAL A 69 -16.68 -18.02 -21.18
C VAL A 69 -15.23 -18.49 -21.33
N PRO A 70 -14.58 -19.01 -20.27
CA PRO A 70 -13.20 -19.50 -20.36
C PRO A 70 -12.95 -20.50 -21.50
N GLU A 71 -13.92 -21.38 -21.76
CA GLU A 71 -13.81 -22.44 -22.77
C GLU A 71 -13.69 -21.91 -24.20
N SER A 72 -14.26 -20.73 -24.50
CA SER A 72 -14.12 -20.10 -25.82
C SER A 72 -12.66 -19.70 -26.09
N GLU A 73 -11.93 -19.39 -25.02
CA GLU A 73 -10.50 -19.11 -25.01
C GLU A 73 -9.69 -20.34 -24.55
N GLY A 74 -10.22 -21.56 -24.66
CA GLY A 74 -9.50 -22.81 -24.41
C GLY A 74 -9.00 -22.98 -22.96
N ILE A 75 -9.62 -22.32 -21.99
CA ILE A 75 -9.29 -22.43 -20.56
C ILE A 75 -10.48 -23.02 -19.82
N SER A 76 -10.22 -23.98 -18.93
CA SER A 76 -11.29 -24.66 -18.19
C SER A 76 -11.84 -23.79 -17.05
N SER A 77 -13.15 -23.60 -17.00
CA SER A 77 -13.84 -22.96 -15.87
C SER A 77 -13.61 -23.68 -14.54
N GLU A 78 -13.44 -25.01 -14.55
CA GLU A 78 -13.18 -25.80 -13.35
C GLU A 78 -11.78 -25.50 -12.78
N LYS A 79 -10.76 -25.32 -13.64
CA LYS A 79 -9.41 -24.93 -13.20
C LYS A 79 -9.42 -23.53 -12.57
N LEU A 80 -10.11 -22.57 -13.18
CA LEU A 80 -10.26 -21.22 -12.63
C LEU A 80 -11.02 -21.25 -11.29
N THR A 81 -12.05 -22.08 -11.18
CA THR A 81 -12.78 -22.28 -9.92
C THR A 81 -11.86 -22.80 -8.81
N GLN A 82 -11.00 -23.77 -9.13
CA GLN A 82 -10.06 -24.32 -8.15
C GLN A 82 -9.02 -23.27 -7.73
N MET A 83 -8.45 -22.53 -8.69
CA MET A 83 -7.50 -21.45 -8.41
C MET A 83 -8.12 -20.39 -7.50
N LEU A 84 -9.35 -19.93 -7.80
CA LEU A 84 -10.05 -18.96 -6.95
C LEU A 84 -10.24 -19.46 -5.52
N ARG A 85 -10.58 -20.74 -5.33
CA ARG A 85 -10.75 -21.34 -4.00
C ARG A 85 -9.43 -21.47 -3.25
N GLU A 86 -8.36 -21.83 -3.95
CA GLU A 86 -7.03 -21.91 -3.35
C GLU A 86 -6.54 -20.53 -2.93
N LEU A 87 -6.67 -19.52 -3.81
CA LEU A 87 -6.36 -18.13 -3.49
C LEU A 87 -7.20 -17.61 -2.31
N ALA A 88 -8.51 -17.89 -2.28
CA ALA A 88 -9.39 -17.49 -1.19
C ALA A 88 -9.04 -18.17 0.16
N ALA A 89 -8.51 -19.38 0.13
CA ALA A 89 -8.16 -20.15 1.33
C ALA A 89 -6.73 -19.88 1.81
N ALA A 90 -5.87 -19.29 0.96
CA ALA A 90 -4.47 -19.03 1.24
C ALA A 90 -4.32 -17.90 2.27
N ARG A 91 -3.72 -18.24 3.42
CA ARG A 91 -3.74 -17.39 4.62
C ARG A 91 -2.95 -16.10 4.48
N HIS A 92 -1.95 -16.08 3.62
CA HIS A 92 -1.02 -14.95 3.50
C HIS A 92 -1.31 -14.04 2.32
N THR A 93 -2.34 -14.35 1.52
CA THR A 93 -2.62 -13.63 0.28
C THR A 93 -3.53 -12.42 0.48
N ASP A 94 -4.60 -12.59 1.26
CA ASP A 94 -5.68 -11.60 1.45
C ASP A 94 -6.14 -10.97 0.13
N MET A 95 -6.65 -11.80 -0.80
CA MET A 95 -7.05 -11.35 -2.13
C MET A 95 -8.09 -10.24 -2.09
N HIS A 96 -7.93 -9.23 -2.96
CA HIS A 96 -8.88 -8.14 -3.16
C HIS A 96 -9.54 -8.26 -4.54
N HIS A 97 -8.75 -8.53 -5.56
CA HIS A 97 -9.23 -8.64 -6.93
C HIS A 97 -8.36 -9.60 -7.75
N LEU A 98 -9.01 -10.38 -8.62
CA LEU A 98 -8.37 -11.20 -9.64
C LEU A 98 -9.06 -10.94 -10.99
N LEU A 99 -8.26 -10.63 -12.01
CA LEU A 99 -8.70 -10.52 -13.39
C LEU A 99 -7.77 -11.31 -14.30
N VAL A 100 -8.33 -12.28 -15.02
CA VAL A 100 -7.62 -13.14 -15.96
C VAL A 100 -8.15 -12.87 -17.36
N LEU A 101 -7.23 -12.56 -18.27
CA LEU A 101 -7.50 -12.35 -19.67
C LEU A 101 -6.70 -13.34 -20.52
N ARG A 102 -7.24 -13.68 -21.68
CA ARG A 102 -6.50 -14.29 -22.78
C ARG A 102 -6.86 -13.60 -24.08
N ASN A 103 -5.87 -13.25 -24.89
CA ASN A 103 -6.07 -12.61 -26.20
C ASN A 103 -6.94 -11.33 -26.14
N GLY A 104 -6.85 -10.57 -25.05
CA GLY A 104 -7.65 -9.36 -24.84
C GLY A 104 -9.12 -9.62 -24.47
N GLN A 105 -9.47 -10.84 -24.07
CA GLN A 105 -10.81 -11.17 -23.56
C GLN A 105 -10.72 -11.60 -22.09
N VAL A 106 -11.62 -11.07 -21.26
CA VAL A 106 -11.71 -11.44 -19.84
C VAL A 106 -12.41 -12.78 -19.73
N ILE A 107 -11.71 -13.75 -19.16
CA ILE A 107 -12.23 -15.11 -18.92
C ILE A 107 -12.60 -15.33 -17.45
N CYS A 108 -12.02 -14.55 -16.54
CA CYS A 108 -12.35 -14.61 -15.11
C CYS A 108 -12.16 -13.23 -14.49
N GLU A 109 -13.15 -12.76 -13.75
CA GLU A 109 -13.08 -11.57 -12.90
C GLU A 109 -13.73 -11.94 -11.56
N CYS A 110 -13.05 -11.66 -10.46
CA CYS A 110 -13.58 -11.89 -9.11
C CYS A 110 -13.10 -10.78 -8.18
N ASN A 111 -14.05 -10.08 -7.56
CA ASN A 111 -13.78 -9.09 -6.53
C ASN A 111 -14.02 -9.73 -5.17
N PHE A 112 -13.00 -9.86 -4.35
CA PHE A 112 -13.17 -10.49 -3.04
C PHE A 112 -13.81 -9.46 -2.11
N ALA A 113 -14.87 -9.81 -1.40
CA ALA A 113 -15.52 -8.85 -0.49
C ALA A 113 -14.52 -8.31 0.54
N PRO A 114 -14.54 -7.00 0.86
CA PRO A 114 -15.54 -6.00 0.46
C PRO A 114 -15.23 -5.21 -0.83
N TYR A 115 -14.21 -5.60 -1.59
CA TYR A 115 -13.74 -4.89 -2.79
C TYR A 115 -14.72 -5.04 -3.96
N ARG A 116 -14.63 -4.12 -4.92
CA ARG A 116 -15.54 -4.01 -6.07
C ARG A 116 -14.79 -3.59 -7.32
N SER A 117 -15.34 -3.95 -8.47
CA SER A 117 -14.79 -3.54 -9.76
C SER A 117 -14.85 -2.01 -9.92
N GLY A 118 -13.88 -1.46 -10.65
CA GLY A 118 -13.80 -0.02 -10.97
C GLY A 118 -13.19 0.87 -9.90
N ILE A 119 -12.84 0.33 -8.73
CA ILE A 119 -12.13 1.08 -7.68
C ILE A 119 -10.64 1.18 -8.06
N TRP A 120 -10.05 2.36 -7.85
CA TRP A 120 -8.60 2.53 -7.96
C TRP A 120 -7.90 1.75 -6.88
N HIS A 121 -6.78 1.12 -7.22
CA HIS A 121 -5.97 0.44 -6.23
C HIS A 121 -4.54 0.97 -6.30
N ALA A 122 -3.96 1.24 -5.14
CA ALA A 122 -2.54 1.54 -5.02
C ALA A 122 -1.74 0.38 -5.62
N THR A 123 -0.79 0.71 -6.49
CA THR A 123 -0.03 -0.30 -7.24
C THR A 123 1.31 -0.61 -6.58
N TYR A 124 1.73 0.19 -5.59
CA TYR A 124 3.09 0.20 -5.03
C TYR A 124 4.15 0.07 -6.13
N SER A 125 5.12 -0.84 -5.98
CA SER A 125 6.23 -1.05 -6.90
C SER A 125 5.85 -1.50 -8.32
N MET A 126 4.62 -1.94 -8.58
CA MET A 126 4.19 -2.30 -9.94
C MET A 126 4.37 -1.12 -10.92
N CYS A 127 4.24 0.12 -10.44
CA CYS A 127 4.43 1.32 -11.26
C CYS A 127 5.87 1.54 -11.74
N LYS A 128 6.86 0.85 -11.17
CA LYS A 128 8.26 0.94 -11.61
C LYS A 128 8.40 0.55 -13.08
N SER A 129 7.64 -0.45 -13.53
CA SER A 129 7.64 -0.88 -14.94
C SER A 129 7.15 0.23 -15.88
N ILE A 130 6.20 1.06 -15.43
CA ILE A 130 5.71 2.23 -16.18
C ILE A 130 6.79 3.33 -16.22
N THR A 131 7.52 3.55 -15.12
CA THR A 131 8.71 4.42 -15.12
C THR A 131 9.77 3.91 -16.09
N GLY A 132 9.98 2.58 -16.15
CA GLY A 132 10.81 1.93 -17.16
C GLY A 132 10.36 2.27 -18.59
N MET A 133 9.05 2.20 -18.89
CA MET A 133 8.51 2.61 -20.18
C MET A 133 8.81 4.08 -20.51
N ALA A 134 8.71 4.99 -19.53
CA ALA A 134 9.04 6.40 -19.70
C ALA A 134 10.52 6.62 -20.11
N VAL A 135 11.44 5.86 -19.49
CA VAL A 135 12.86 5.83 -19.86
C VAL A 135 13.03 5.29 -21.28
N GLY A 136 12.32 4.21 -21.62
CA GLY A 136 12.29 3.65 -22.98
C GLY A 136 11.86 4.66 -24.04
N PHE A 137 10.84 5.48 -23.76
CA PHE A 137 10.45 6.58 -24.63
C PHE A 137 11.58 7.59 -24.82
N LEU A 138 12.25 8.04 -23.75
CA LEU A 138 13.35 9.01 -23.88
C LEU A 138 14.53 8.46 -24.69
N ILE A 139 14.84 7.17 -24.52
CA ILE A 139 15.88 6.51 -25.30
C ILE A 139 15.48 6.48 -26.79
N SER A 140 14.24 6.09 -27.09
CA SER A 140 13.73 6.09 -28.48
C SER A 140 13.67 7.49 -29.10
N GLU A 141 13.46 8.53 -28.29
CA GLU A 141 13.48 9.94 -28.69
C GLU A 141 14.92 10.50 -28.81
N GLY A 142 15.96 9.71 -28.49
CA GLY A 142 17.36 10.12 -28.53
C GLY A 142 17.76 11.14 -27.44
N LYS A 143 16.97 11.24 -26.36
CA LYS A 143 17.17 12.22 -25.27
C LYS A 143 17.90 11.66 -24.06
N LEU A 144 18.13 10.35 -24.04
CA LEU A 144 18.76 9.63 -22.94
C LEU A 144 19.47 8.40 -23.50
N SER A 145 20.59 8.00 -22.92
CA SER A 145 21.24 6.72 -23.20
C SER A 145 21.43 5.91 -21.91
N LEU A 146 21.53 4.59 -22.04
CA LEU A 146 21.67 3.67 -20.91
C LEU A 146 23.01 3.83 -20.17
N ASP A 147 24.06 4.17 -20.91
CA ASP A 147 25.43 4.36 -20.41
C ASP A 147 25.68 5.76 -19.85
N GLU A 148 24.72 6.68 -19.98
CA GLU A 148 24.87 8.03 -19.48
C GLU A 148 25.01 8.03 -17.96
N ASN A 149 26.00 8.78 -17.47
CA ASN A 149 26.26 8.91 -16.05
C ASN A 149 25.24 9.86 -15.41
N VAL A 150 24.58 9.40 -14.36
CA VAL A 150 23.55 10.14 -13.61
C VAL A 150 24.06 11.50 -13.13
N TYR A 151 25.32 11.59 -12.68
CA TYR A 151 25.89 12.85 -12.21
C TYR A 151 26.09 13.86 -13.34
N ASP A 152 26.26 13.43 -14.60
CA ASP A 152 26.35 14.35 -15.74
C ASP A 152 24.98 14.95 -16.06
N ILE A 153 23.91 14.16 -15.93
CA ILE A 153 22.52 14.63 -16.11
C ILE A 153 22.20 15.77 -15.14
N PHE A 154 22.60 15.63 -13.87
CA PHE A 154 22.36 16.63 -12.82
C PHE A 154 23.57 17.54 -12.54
N GLU A 155 24.35 17.90 -13.57
CA GLU A 155 25.61 18.64 -13.39
C GLU A 155 25.48 19.96 -12.60
N LYS A 156 24.30 20.59 -12.67
CA LYS A 156 23.96 21.85 -11.99
C LYS A 156 23.77 21.69 -10.48
N ARG A 157 23.37 20.49 -10.03
CA ARG A 157 23.15 20.14 -8.61
C ARG A 157 24.43 19.64 -7.94
N ASN A 158 25.40 19.20 -8.74
CA ASN A 158 26.67 18.72 -8.21
C ASN A 158 27.49 19.84 -7.59
N GLY A 159 27.75 19.72 -6.29
CA GLY A 159 28.84 20.44 -5.63
C GLY A 159 30.22 20.04 -6.17
N LEU A 160 31.26 20.77 -5.73
CA LEU A 160 32.65 20.51 -6.16
C LEU A 160 33.10 19.09 -5.82
N LEU A 161 32.56 18.49 -4.76
CA LEU A 161 32.96 17.17 -4.25
C LEU A 161 32.45 16.04 -5.16
N GLN A 162 31.18 16.08 -5.54
CA GLN A 162 30.58 15.10 -6.44
C GLN A 162 31.26 15.15 -7.81
N LYS A 163 31.71 16.32 -8.28
CA LYS A 163 32.47 16.46 -9.54
C LYS A 163 33.85 15.76 -9.52
N ILE A 164 34.44 15.52 -8.34
CA ILE A 164 35.78 14.94 -8.20
C ILE A 164 35.74 13.43 -7.90
N LEU A 165 34.70 12.94 -7.22
CA LEU A 165 34.58 11.56 -6.74
C LEU A 165 33.49 10.74 -7.46
N ARG A 166 33.09 11.14 -8.68
CA ARG A 166 31.98 10.52 -9.44
C ARG A 166 32.15 9.00 -9.54
N PRO A 167 31.34 8.19 -8.86
CA PRO A 167 31.24 6.79 -9.22
C PRO A 167 30.63 6.69 -10.63
N ASN A 168 30.97 5.64 -11.37
CA ASN A 168 30.34 5.39 -12.66
C ASN A 168 28.93 4.83 -12.47
N LEU A 169 27.98 5.68 -12.07
CA LEU A 169 26.58 5.35 -11.88
C LEU A 169 25.80 5.73 -13.14
N THR A 170 25.36 4.73 -13.91
CA THR A 170 24.65 4.94 -15.18
C THR A 170 23.14 4.80 -15.03
N VAL A 171 22.39 5.25 -16.05
CA VAL A 171 20.94 5.03 -16.16
C VAL A 171 20.60 3.54 -16.10
N GLU A 172 21.41 2.68 -16.75
CA GLU A 172 21.23 1.23 -16.71
C GLU A 172 21.38 0.66 -15.29
N HIS A 173 22.32 1.16 -14.50
CA HIS A 173 22.47 0.74 -13.11
C HIS A 173 21.22 1.05 -12.27
N LEU A 174 20.54 2.17 -12.53
CA LEU A 174 19.26 2.48 -11.88
C LEU A 174 18.14 1.53 -12.34
N LEU A 175 18.03 1.28 -13.65
CA LEU A 175 17.00 0.41 -14.24
C LEU A 175 17.08 -1.04 -13.74
N THR A 176 18.29 -1.50 -13.43
CA THR A 176 18.58 -2.89 -13.06
C THR A 176 18.76 -3.11 -11.56
N MET A 177 18.52 -2.09 -10.73
CA MET A 177 18.73 -2.12 -9.28
C MET A 177 20.18 -2.44 -8.86
N LYS A 178 21.15 -1.93 -9.62
CA LYS A 178 22.59 -2.14 -9.39
C LYS A 178 23.33 -0.84 -9.07
N SER A 179 22.68 0.12 -8.40
CA SER A 179 23.29 1.41 -8.08
C SER A 179 24.27 1.35 -6.91
N GLY A 180 23.99 0.52 -5.90
CA GLY A 180 24.71 0.48 -4.62
C GLY A 180 24.50 1.73 -3.75
N VAL A 181 23.58 2.64 -4.11
CA VAL A 181 23.37 3.90 -3.38
C VAL A 181 22.63 3.63 -2.07
N GLN A 182 23.20 4.09 -0.95
CA GLN A 182 22.69 3.90 0.41
C GLN A 182 21.69 4.98 0.83
N PHE A 183 20.75 5.32 -0.06
CA PHE A 183 19.58 6.15 0.23
C PHE A 183 18.34 5.36 -0.15
N ASN A 184 17.56 4.93 0.84
CA ASN A 184 16.42 4.04 0.67
C ASN A 184 15.08 4.77 0.86
N GLU A 185 13.98 4.03 0.78
CA GLU A 185 12.62 4.52 0.84
C GLU A 185 12.30 5.28 2.14
N MET A 186 12.94 4.96 3.26
CA MET A 186 12.74 5.69 4.52
C MET A 186 13.46 7.04 4.52
N GLY A 187 14.45 7.23 3.65
CA GLY A 187 15.08 8.52 3.43
C GLY A 187 14.09 9.60 2.99
N VAL A 188 12.94 9.22 2.43
CA VAL A 188 11.89 10.16 1.97
C VAL A 188 11.24 10.95 3.10
N VAL A 189 11.27 10.45 4.35
CA VAL A 189 10.73 11.18 5.52
C VAL A 189 11.75 12.11 6.17
N SER A 190 13.00 12.09 5.69
CA SER A 190 14.11 12.85 6.28
C SER A 190 14.27 14.28 5.74
N GLY A 191 13.54 14.64 4.68
CA GLY A 191 13.54 15.99 4.12
C GLY A 191 12.90 16.06 2.73
N ASN A 192 12.88 17.26 2.14
CA ASN A 192 12.09 17.57 0.94
C ASN A 192 12.84 17.41 -0.40
N ASP A 193 14.17 17.46 -0.43
CA ASP A 193 14.95 17.29 -1.68
C ASP A 193 15.61 15.90 -1.75
N TRP A 194 14.84 14.95 -2.28
CA TRP A 194 15.29 13.57 -2.40
C TRP A 194 16.32 13.35 -3.52
N VAL A 195 16.40 14.25 -4.52
CA VAL A 195 17.41 14.16 -5.59
C VAL A 195 18.77 14.48 -4.99
N ASP A 196 18.86 15.58 -4.26
CA ASP A 196 20.10 15.98 -3.60
C ASP A 196 20.50 14.94 -2.53
N SER A 197 19.58 14.41 -1.73
CA SER A 197 19.89 13.31 -0.80
C SER A 197 20.45 12.09 -1.52
N PHE A 198 19.81 11.60 -2.59
CA PHE A 198 20.29 10.44 -3.35
C PHE A 198 21.69 10.68 -3.96
N LEU A 199 21.92 11.85 -4.58
CA LEU A 199 23.21 12.17 -5.20
C LEU A 199 24.34 12.34 -4.18
N ASN A 200 24.02 12.70 -2.93
CA ASN A 200 24.97 12.87 -1.84
C ASN A 200 25.18 11.62 -0.99
N ALA A 201 24.33 10.61 -1.14
CA ALA A 201 24.40 9.40 -0.34
C ALA A 201 25.64 8.57 -0.69
N PRO A 202 26.20 7.84 0.30
CA PRO A 202 27.30 6.91 0.05
C PRO A 202 26.90 5.82 -0.96
N VAL A 203 27.89 5.35 -1.73
CA VAL A 203 27.75 4.19 -2.62
C VAL A 203 28.50 3.01 -2.02
N LYS A 204 27.80 1.91 -1.81
CA LYS A 204 28.33 0.63 -1.36
C LYS A 204 28.78 -0.19 -2.57
N GLY A 205 30.04 -0.63 -2.54
CA GLY A 205 30.62 -1.41 -3.63
C GLY A 205 30.73 -0.63 -4.93
N THR A 206 30.76 -1.35 -6.06
CA THR A 206 30.85 -0.76 -7.40
C THR A 206 29.47 -0.80 -8.07
N PRO A 207 28.95 0.35 -8.56
CA PRO A 207 27.73 0.35 -9.37
C PRO A 207 27.85 -0.62 -10.56
N GLY A 208 26.78 -1.38 -10.81
CA GLY A 208 26.69 -2.38 -11.86
C GLY A 208 26.99 -3.82 -11.41
N GLU A 209 27.57 -4.03 -10.23
CA GLU A 209 27.99 -5.37 -9.76
C GLU A 209 26.91 -6.10 -8.96
N ALA A 210 26.36 -5.48 -7.91
CA ALA A 210 25.44 -6.13 -6.97
C ALA A 210 24.00 -5.66 -7.17
N PHE A 211 23.04 -6.60 -7.12
CA PHE A 211 21.61 -6.28 -7.09
C PHE A 211 21.18 -5.90 -5.67
N GLU A 212 20.68 -4.68 -5.51
CA GLU A 212 20.09 -4.17 -4.28
C GLU A 212 18.80 -3.43 -4.64
N TYR A 213 17.66 -4.04 -4.32
CA TYR A 213 16.35 -3.46 -4.64
C TYR A 213 16.13 -2.17 -3.85
N ASN A 214 15.94 -1.06 -4.55
CA ASN A 214 15.79 0.27 -3.95
C ASN A 214 14.91 1.15 -4.82
N SER A 215 13.75 1.56 -4.30
CA SER A 215 12.78 2.40 -5.02
C SER A 215 13.30 3.80 -5.31
N MET A 216 14.33 4.27 -4.60
CA MET A 216 14.97 5.55 -4.88
C MET A 216 15.74 5.55 -6.20
N ASN A 217 16.18 4.38 -6.70
CA ASN A 217 16.69 4.27 -8.06
C ASN A 217 15.61 4.65 -9.08
N THR A 218 14.39 4.18 -8.87
CA THR A 218 13.25 4.49 -9.76
C THR A 218 12.77 5.93 -9.60
N TYR A 219 12.77 6.47 -8.38
CA TYR A 219 12.52 7.90 -8.17
C TYR A 219 13.51 8.76 -8.95
N LEU A 220 14.80 8.41 -8.93
CA LEU A 220 15.81 9.16 -9.67
C LEU A 220 15.60 9.05 -11.19
N LEU A 221 15.13 7.91 -11.71
CA LEU A 221 14.71 7.81 -13.12
C LEU A 221 13.57 8.79 -13.45
N SER A 222 12.57 8.93 -12.56
CA SER A 222 11.51 9.93 -12.70
C SER A 222 12.06 11.36 -12.71
N ALA A 223 13.02 11.66 -11.82
CA ALA A 223 13.71 12.95 -11.79
C ALA A 223 14.51 13.20 -13.09
N ILE A 224 15.17 12.19 -13.65
CA ILE A 224 15.87 12.28 -14.95
C ILE A 224 14.89 12.60 -16.06
N ILE A 225 13.71 11.97 -16.07
CA ILE A 225 12.67 12.26 -17.06
C ILE A 225 12.24 13.72 -16.98
N GLN A 226 12.04 14.24 -15.77
CA GLN A 226 11.68 15.64 -15.57
C GLN A 226 12.81 16.60 -15.96
N GLU A 227 14.07 16.30 -15.64
CA GLU A 227 15.22 17.11 -16.04
C GLU A 227 15.38 17.17 -17.58
N ARG A 228 15.14 16.05 -18.27
CA ARG A 228 15.28 15.97 -19.74
C ARG A 228 14.13 16.60 -20.51
N THR A 229 12.93 16.61 -19.93
CA THR A 229 11.70 17.04 -20.64
C THR A 229 11.19 18.39 -20.16
N GLY A 230 11.53 18.82 -18.95
CA GLY A 230 10.91 19.93 -18.27
C GLY A 230 9.47 19.66 -17.80
N MET A 231 8.99 18.41 -17.90
CA MET A 231 7.62 18.00 -17.56
C MET A 231 7.63 17.01 -16.40
N LYS A 232 6.57 16.98 -15.58
CA LYS A 232 6.39 15.85 -14.65
C LYS A 232 6.25 14.56 -15.47
N MET A 233 6.76 13.44 -14.94
CA MET A 233 6.73 12.16 -15.66
C MET A 233 5.31 11.74 -16.03
N VAL A 234 4.31 11.96 -15.15
CA VAL A 234 2.90 11.66 -15.45
C VAL A 234 2.38 12.45 -16.65
N ASP A 235 2.76 13.72 -16.79
CA ASP A 235 2.37 14.58 -17.90
C ASP A 235 3.10 14.19 -19.20
N TYR A 236 4.36 13.79 -19.09
CA TYR A 236 5.13 13.25 -20.20
C TYR A 236 4.52 11.95 -20.77
N LEU A 237 4.06 11.07 -19.88
CA LEU A 237 3.45 9.79 -20.23
C LEU A 237 2.00 9.91 -20.71
N ARG A 238 1.26 10.93 -20.29
CA ARG A 238 -0.17 11.10 -20.62
C ARG A 238 -0.48 10.94 -22.12
N PRO A 239 0.11 11.73 -23.04
CA PRO A 239 -0.17 11.59 -24.47
C PRO A 239 0.51 10.37 -25.13
N ARG A 240 1.51 9.78 -24.48
CA ARG A 240 2.35 8.71 -25.07
C ARG A 240 1.89 7.30 -24.72
N LEU A 241 1.36 7.14 -23.52
CA LEU A 241 1.03 5.84 -22.93
C LEU A 241 -0.43 5.80 -22.49
N PHE A 242 -0.83 6.74 -21.64
CA PHE A 242 -2.13 6.66 -20.97
C PHE A 242 -3.30 6.94 -21.90
N GLU A 243 -3.29 8.04 -22.64
CA GLU A 243 -4.35 8.38 -23.60
C GLU A 243 -4.48 7.36 -24.74
N PRO A 244 -3.38 6.87 -25.37
CA PRO A 244 -3.49 5.82 -26.39
C PRO A 244 -4.04 4.48 -25.88
N LEU A 245 -3.87 4.18 -24.59
CA LEU A 245 -4.48 3.02 -23.94
C LEU A 245 -5.91 3.33 -23.44
N GLY A 246 -6.38 4.57 -23.53
CA GLY A 246 -7.66 4.98 -22.97
C GLY A 246 -7.70 4.91 -21.44
N ILE A 247 -6.55 5.06 -20.77
CA ILE A 247 -6.45 5.16 -19.32
C ILE A 247 -6.65 6.64 -18.95
N LYS A 248 -7.84 6.97 -18.47
CA LYS A 248 -8.23 8.37 -18.17
C LYS A 248 -8.03 8.75 -16.70
N LYS A 249 -8.12 7.72 -15.85
CA LYS A 249 -8.31 7.83 -14.41
C LYS A 249 -7.00 7.42 -13.74
N ILE A 250 -6.11 8.38 -13.52
CA ILE A 250 -4.75 8.15 -13.04
C ILE A 250 -4.42 9.18 -11.96
N PHE A 251 -3.90 8.68 -10.84
CA PHE A 251 -3.31 9.50 -9.81
C PHE A 251 -1.93 8.95 -9.45
N TRP A 252 -0.91 9.81 -9.55
CA TRP A 252 0.45 9.47 -9.19
C TRP A 252 1.03 10.56 -8.30
N GLU A 253 1.26 10.21 -7.05
CA GLU A 253 1.82 11.11 -6.04
C GLU A 253 3.17 11.70 -6.47
N SER A 254 3.47 12.88 -5.94
CA SER A 254 4.75 13.57 -6.07
C SER A 254 5.45 13.69 -4.72
N CYS A 255 6.76 13.88 -4.76
CA CYS A 255 7.52 14.33 -3.60
C CYS A 255 7.25 15.83 -3.32
N PRO A 256 7.67 16.37 -2.16
CA PRO A 256 7.52 17.80 -1.86
C PRO A 256 8.16 18.74 -2.87
N ALA A 257 9.22 18.32 -3.57
CA ALA A 257 9.85 19.08 -4.66
C ALA A 257 9.05 19.02 -5.99
N GLY A 258 7.88 18.37 -6.02
CA GLY A 258 6.99 18.29 -7.16
C GLY A 258 7.37 17.27 -8.23
N ILE A 259 8.34 16.39 -7.97
CA ILE A 259 8.74 15.28 -8.85
C ILE A 259 7.83 14.08 -8.60
N THR A 260 7.28 13.48 -9.66
CA THR A 260 6.47 12.25 -9.57
C THR A 260 7.27 11.13 -8.87
N LYS A 261 6.71 10.45 -7.85
CA LYS A 261 7.45 9.48 -7.02
C LYS A 261 8.06 8.33 -7.84
N GLY A 262 7.37 7.83 -8.87
CA GLY A 262 7.91 6.91 -9.87
C GLY A 262 8.13 5.46 -9.42
N GLY A 263 8.54 5.24 -8.18
CA GLY A 263 8.74 3.91 -7.59
C GLY A 263 7.54 3.35 -6.83
N TRP A 264 6.59 4.22 -6.45
CA TRP A 264 5.34 3.94 -5.74
C TRP A 264 4.37 5.11 -5.92
N GLY A 265 3.21 5.07 -5.25
CA GLY A 265 2.25 6.19 -5.20
C GLY A 265 1.38 6.34 -6.44
N LEU A 266 1.37 5.35 -7.34
CA LEU A 266 0.45 5.28 -8.47
C LEU A 266 -0.81 4.50 -8.06
N PHE A 267 -1.96 5.02 -8.48
CA PHE A 267 -3.26 4.38 -8.37
C PHE A 267 -3.82 4.12 -9.77
N LEU A 268 -4.28 2.89 -10.00
CA LEU A 268 -4.90 2.48 -11.26
C LEU A 268 -6.09 1.56 -11.01
N CYS A 269 -7.07 1.61 -11.91
CA CYS A 269 -8.09 0.56 -11.99
C CYS A 269 -7.42 -0.76 -12.43
N PRO A 270 -7.89 -1.93 -11.94
CA PRO A 270 -7.37 -3.21 -12.39
C PRO A 270 -7.50 -3.45 -13.91
N GLU A 271 -8.59 -2.99 -14.52
CA GLU A 271 -8.79 -3.10 -15.97
C GLU A 271 -7.81 -2.22 -16.76
N ASP A 272 -7.38 -1.07 -16.21
CA ASP A 272 -6.33 -0.24 -16.80
C ASP A 272 -4.94 -0.87 -16.64
N ALA A 273 -4.67 -1.53 -15.51
CA ALA A 273 -3.46 -2.33 -15.34
C ALA A 273 -3.41 -3.50 -16.35
N ALA A 274 -4.55 -4.13 -16.64
CA ALA A 274 -4.65 -5.17 -17.66
C ALA A 274 -4.30 -4.66 -19.07
N LYS A 275 -4.66 -3.42 -19.42
CA LYS A 275 -4.27 -2.81 -20.71
C LYS A 275 -2.76 -2.70 -20.87
N LEU A 276 -2.03 -2.37 -19.81
CA LEU A 276 -0.57 -2.37 -19.81
C LEU A 276 0.00 -3.79 -20.05
N GLY A 277 -0.57 -4.80 -19.37
CA GLY A 277 -0.19 -6.20 -19.55
C GLY A 277 -0.45 -6.71 -20.97
N VAL A 278 -1.65 -6.46 -21.51
CA VAL A 278 -2.03 -6.82 -22.89
C VAL A 278 -1.12 -6.13 -23.90
N MET A 279 -0.78 -4.87 -23.68
CA MET A 279 0.15 -4.13 -24.54
C MET A 279 1.55 -4.74 -24.54
N TYR A 280 2.09 -5.11 -23.37
CA TYR A 280 3.41 -5.75 -23.27
C TYR A 280 3.43 -7.17 -23.83
N VAL A 281 2.40 -7.99 -23.57
CA VAL A 281 2.23 -9.33 -24.16
C VAL A 281 2.25 -9.25 -25.69
N ASN A 282 1.71 -8.19 -26.27
CA ASN A 282 1.71 -7.93 -27.71
C ASN A 282 2.94 -7.16 -28.23
N GLY A 283 4.06 -7.20 -27.50
CA GLY A 283 5.32 -6.59 -27.96
C GLY A 283 5.26 -5.07 -28.08
N GLY A 284 4.50 -4.41 -27.21
CA GLY A 284 4.35 -2.97 -27.17
C GLY A 284 3.14 -2.43 -27.95
N LYS A 285 2.31 -3.32 -28.52
CA LYS A 285 1.16 -2.94 -29.35
C LYS A 285 -0.15 -3.00 -28.58
N PHE A 286 -1.00 -2.01 -28.80
CA PHE A 286 -2.37 -2.00 -28.33
C PHE A 286 -3.29 -1.57 -29.47
N GLU A 287 -4.38 -2.31 -29.71
CA GLU A 287 -5.27 -2.11 -30.88
C GLU A 287 -4.52 -1.97 -32.22
N GLY A 288 -3.46 -2.74 -32.41
CA GLY A 288 -2.63 -2.71 -33.62
C GLY A 288 -1.69 -1.50 -33.75
N LYS A 289 -1.73 -0.53 -32.83
CA LYS A 289 -0.79 0.60 -32.78
C LYS A 289 0.40 0.26 -31.89
N GLN A 290 1.61 0.60 -32.34
CA GLN A 290 2.80 0.52 -31.49
C GLN A 290 2.76 1.67 -30.48
N ILE A 291 2.58 1.33 -29.21
CA ILE A 291 2.56 2.30 -28.11
C ILE A 291 3.96 2.44 -27.52
N VAL A 292 4.50 1.37 -26.95
CA VAL A 292 5.88 1.31 -26.44
C VAL A 292 6.77 0.67 -27.52
N PRO A 293 7.99 1.17 -27.80
CA PRO A 293 8.86 0.58 -28.81
C PRO A 293 9.10 -0.92 -28.58
N ALA A 294 9.03 -1.74 -29.64
CA ALA A 294 9.11 -3.20 -29.53
C ALA A 294 10.48 -3.65 -29.01
N GLU A 295 11.54 -2.94 -29.41
CA GLU A 295 12.90 -3.11 -28.92
C GLU A 295 13.02 -2.83 -27.42
N TRP A 296 12.26 -1.85 -26.88
CA TRP A 296 12.25 -1.58 -25.45
C TRP A 296 11.50 -2.67 -24.69
N VAL A 297 10.38 -3.16 -25.21
CA VAL A 297 9.66 -4.28 -24.59
C VAL A 297 10.59 -5.49 -24.50
N ALA A 298 11.21 -5.89 -25.61
CA ALA A 298 12.15 -7.02 -25.63
C ALA A 298 13.35 -6.83 -24.68
N ALA A 299 13.95 -5.64 -24.66
CA ALA A 299 15.09 -5.35 -23.80
C ALA A 299 14.69 -5.31 -22.32
N SER A 300 13.54 -4.72 -21.99
CA SER A 300 13.07 -4.59 -20.60
C SER A 300 12.60 -5.92 -20.01
N THR A 301 12.12 -6.85 -20.83
CA THR A 301 11.77 -8.23 -20.44
C THR A 301 12.89 -9.24 -20.68
N SER A 302 14.15 -8.79 -20.66
CA SER A 302 15.34 -9.66 -20.69
C SER A 302 16.05 -9.62 -19.34
N VAL A 303 16.75 -10.71 -18.97
CA VAL A 303 17.49 -10.78 -17.70
C VAL A 303 18.74 -9.90 -17.75
N HIS A 304 18.78 -8.89 -16.88
CA HIS A 304 19.92 -7.97 -16.71
C HIS A 304 20.54 -8.02 -15.30
N ALA A 305 19.81 -8.61 -14.35
CA ALA A 305 20.27 -8.86 -12.99
C ALA A 305 19.62 -10.12 -12.40
N THR A 306 20.27 -10.70 -11.39
CA THR A 306 19.80 -11.87 -10.64
C THR A 306 19.50 -11.46 -9.20
N PRO A 307 18.21 -11.28 -8.84
CA PRO A 307 17.82 -11.02 -7.46
C PRO A 307 18.16 -12.20 -6.54
N PRO A 308 18.22 -11.98 -5.21
CA PRO A 308 18.18 -13.07 -4.24
C PRO A 308 16.95 -13.96 -4.45
N GLU A 309 17.11 -15.28 -4.34
CA GLU A 309 16.04 -16.25 -4.63
C GLU A 309 14.77 -16.03 -3.79
N LYS A 310 14.94 -15.55 -2.55
CA LYS A 310 13.83 -15.18 -1.66
C LYS A 310 12.98 -14.01 -2.17
N MET A 311 13.50 -13.20 -3.10
CA MET A 311 12.78 -12.09 -3.72
C MET A 311 12.19 -12.51 -5.07
N GLY A 312 13.00 -13.11 -5.93
CA GLY A 312 12.55 -13.59 -7.24
C GLY A 312 13.57 -14.52 -7.88
N LYS A 313 13.09 -15.61 -8.47
CA LYS A 313 13.92 -16.74 -8.93
C LYS A 313 14.35 -16.65 -10.39
N TYR A 314 13.63 -15.86 -11.19
CA TYR A 314 13.72 -15.93 -12.66
C TYR A 314 14.53 -14.79 -13.28
N GLY A 315 14.89 -13.78 -12.48
CA GLY A 315 15.70 -12.64 -12.90
C GLY A 315 14.94 -11.33 -12.95
N TYR A 316 15.68 -10.26 -13.21
CA TYR A 316 15.17 -8.88 -13.27
C TYR A 316 15.68 -8.18 -14.51
N GLY A 317 14.80 -7.45 -15.18
CA GLY A 317 15.10 -6.67 -16.38
C GLY A 317 15.17 -5.16 -16.11
N TYR A 318 14.68 -4.36 -17.05
CA TYR A 318 14.61 -2.90 -16.86
C TYR A 318 13.31 -2.51 -16.16
N GLN A 319 13.33 -2.56 -14.83
CA GLN A 319 12.18 -2.33 -13.95
C GLN A 319 11.02 -3.34 -14.13
N VAL A 320 11.34 -4.56 -14.57
CA VAL A 320 10.37 -5.66 -14.80
C VAL A 320 10.95 -6.96 -14.22
N TRP A 321 10.13 -7.73 -13.52
CA TRP A 321 10.52 -9.06 -13.02
C TRP A 321 10.27 -10.11 -14.10
N MET A 322 11.15 -11.10 -14.21
CA MET A 322 10.93 -12.23 -15.12
C MET A 322 10.06 -13.28 -14.43
N GLU A 323 9.30 -14.06 -15.20
CA GLU A 323 8.50 -15.17 -14.67
C GLU A 323 9.00 -16.53 -15.17
N GLU A 324 8.45 -17.60 -14.62
CA GLU A 324 8.89 -18.98 -14.87
C GLU A 324 8.93 -19.36 -16.36
N ARG A 325 7.99 -18.84 -17.15
CA ARG A 325 7.87 -19.19 -18.57
C ARG A 325 8.82 -18.32 -19.40
N PRO A 326 9.52 -18.87 -20.41
CA PRO A 326 10.38 -18.08 -21.26
C PRO A 326 9.67 -16.87 -21.87
N GLY A 327 10.23 -15.67 -21.67
CA GLY A 327 9.65 -14.40 -22.15
C GLY A 327 8.46 -13.88 -21.34
N SER A 328 7.99 -14.62 -20.32
CA SER A 328 6.97 -14.11 -19.39
C SER A 328 7.57 -13.15 -18.36
N PHE A 329 6.72 -12.25 -17.88
CA PHE A 329 7.13 -11.14 -17.05
C PHE A 329 6.07 -10.81 -15.99
N ALA A 330 6.49 -10.09 -14.96
CA ALA A 330 5.65 -9.55 -13.92
C ALA A 330 5.99 -8.06 -13.68
N PHE A 331 4.98 -7.21 -13.78
CA PHE A 331 4.99 -5.93 -13.08
C PHE A 331 4.54 -6.22 -11.65
N ASN A 332 5.49 -6.24 -10.71
CA ASN A 332 5.26 -6.66 -9.33
C ASN A 332 5.34 -5.47 -8.37
N GLY A 333 4.29 -5.35 -7.58
CA GLY A 333 4.14 -4.49 -6.42
C GLY A 333 4.04 -5.33 -5.15
N MET A 334 4.59 -4.80 -4.05
CA MET A 334 4.43 -5.40 -2.73
C MET A 334 2.95 -5.62 -2.39
N LEU A 335 2.67 -6.51 -1.44
CA LEU A 335 1.32 -6.79 -0.97
C LEU A 335 0.40 -7.39 -2.06
N GLY A 336 0.95 -7.92 -3.15
CA GLY A 336 0.19 -8.66 -4.15
C GLY A 336 -0.37 -7.84 -5.30
N GLN A 337 0.19 -6.66 -5.59
CA GLN A 337 -0.23 -5.86 -6.75
C GLN A 337 0.55 -6.32 -7.98
N ASN A 338 -0.05 -7.12 -8.85
CA ASN A 338 0.66 -7.70 -9.97
C ASN A 338 -0.04 -7.53 -11.31
N VAL A 339 0.75 -7.38 -12.37
CA VAL A 339 0.35 -7.67 -13.75
C VAL A 339 1.33 -8.71 -14.29
N LEU A 340 0.85 -9.93 -14.48
CA LEU A 340 1.60 -11.04 -15.06
C LEU A 340 1.26 -11.14 -16.54
N GLY A 341 2.26 -11.32 -17.39
CA GLY A 341 2.08 -11.49 -18.82
C GLY A 341 2.80 -12.72 -19.34
N TYR A 342 2.09 -13.53 -20.13
CA TYR A 342 2.59 -14.75 -20.76
C TYR A 342 2.47 -14.63 -22.29
N PRO A 343 3.49 -14.10 -23.00
CA PRO A 343 3.38 -13.78 -24.42
C PRO A 343 3.02 -14.95 -25.35
N ASP A 344 3.53 -16.14 -25.06
CA ASP A 344 3.29 -17.35 -25.88
C ASP A 344 1.87 -17.91 -25.75
N THR A 345 1.18 -17.66 -24.63
CA THR A 345 -0.22 -18.09 -24.43
C THR A 345 -1.24 -16.97 -24.63
N GLY A 346 -0.77 -15.71 -24.65
CA GLY A 346 -1.61 -14.51 -24.70
C GLY A 346 -2.32 -14.21 -23.39
N VAL A 347 -1.91 -14.86 -22.27
CA VAL A 347 -2.56 -14.69 -20.96
C VAL A 347 -2.00 -13.47 -20.24
N VAL A 348 -2.91 -12.70 -19.64
CA VAL A 348 -2.60 -11.59 -18.72
C VAL A 348 -3.38 -11.81 -17.43
N ILE A 349 -2.72 -11.68 -16.29
CA ILE A 349 -3.34 -11.83 -14.97
C ILE A 349 -3.05 -10.57 -14.16
N VAL A 350 -4.11 -9.95 -13.64
CA VAL A 350 -4.00 -8.83 -12.69
C VAL A 350 -4.45 -9.32 -11.32
N THR A 351 -3.63 -9.07 -10.30
CA THR A 351 -3.98 -9.31 -8.90
C THR A 351 -3.87 -8.02 -8.11
N ASN A 352 -4.80 -7.83 -7.19
CA ASN A 352 -4.67 -6.88 -6.08
C ASN A 352 -4.97 -7.64 -4.79
N ALA A 353 -4.21 -7.35 -3.73
CA ALA A 353 -4.37 -8.04 -2.46
C ALA A 353 -3.83 -7.21 -1.28
N GLY A 354 -3.91 -7.76 -0.08
CA GLY A 354 -3.24 -7.32 1.15
C GLY A 354 -2.21 -8.34 1.63
N SER A 355 -1.42 -8.88 0.68
CA SER A 355 -0.52 -10.02 0.95
C SER A 355 0.56 -9.68 1.97
N ASN A 356 0.95 -10.65 2.81
CA ASN A 356 2.05 -10.48 3.75
C ASN A 356 3.45 -10.62 3.11
N GLU A 357 3.52 -10.72 1.78
CA GLU A 357 4.75 -10.99 1.04
C GLU A 357 5.11 -9.80 0.12
N LEU A 358 6.39 -9.41 0.11
CA LEU A 358 6.86 -8.19 -0.57
C LEU A 358 7.22 -8.36 -2.04
N PHE A 359 7.56 -9.58 -2.45
CA PHE A 359 8.17 -9.86 -3.75
C PHE A 359 7.54 -11.08 -4.43
N GLN A 360 8.14 -11.49 -5.54
CA GLN A 360 7.63 -12.48 -6.48
C GLN A 360 7.63 -13.93 -5.94
N THR A 361 8.54 -14.26 -5.02
CA THR A 361 8.55 -15.55 -4.33
C THR A 361 7.52 -15.49 -3.20
N CYS A 362 6.29 -15.92 -3.49
CA CYS A 362 5.16 -15.80 -2.58
C CYS A 362 4.07 -16.87 -2.81
N GLU A 363 3.27 -17.19 -1.79
CA GLU A 363 2.20 -18.21 -1.84
C GLU A 363 1.21 -17.92 -2.97
N MET A 364 0.84 -16.64 -3.15
CA MET A 364 -0.09 -16.21 -4.19
C MET A 364 0.41 -16.55 -5.60
N LEU A 365 1.65 -16.18 -5.91
CA LEU A 365 2.20 -16.41 -7.25
C LEU A 365 2.56 -17.88 -7.45
N ASP A 366 2.86 -18.63 -6.40
CA ASP A 366 3.01 -20.09 -6.50
C ASP A 366 1.69 -20.77 -6.86
N ILE A 367 0.56 -20.31 -6.30
CA ILE A 367 -0.78 -20.74 -6.73
C ILE A 367 -1.02 -20.35 -8.20
N VAL A 368 -0.72 -19.11 -8.61
CA VAL A 368 -0.90 -18.70 -10.02
C VAL A 368 -0.04 -19.55 -10.97
N ARG A 369 1.24 -19.79 -10.63
CA ARG A 369 2.16 -20.63 -11.42
C ARG A 369 1.70 -22.07 -11.52
N LYS A 370 1.07 -22.63 -10.48
CA LYS A 370 0.45 -23.97 -10.57
C LYS A 370 -0.58 -24.08 -11.71
N TYR A 371 -1.30 -22.99 -12.03
CA TYR A 371 -2.32 -22.99 -13.09
C TYR A 371 -1.83 -22.45 -14.43
N PHE A 372 -0.91 -21.49 -14.43
CA PHE A 372 -0.48 -20.75 -15.62
C PHE A 372 1.04 -20.74 -15.86
N GLY A 373 1.83 -21.47 -15.06
CA GLY A 373 3.29 -21.55 -15.14
C GLY A 373 3.80 -22.44 -16.28
N ALA A 374 5.06 -22.88 -16.21
CA ALA A 374 5.77 -23.55 -17.31
C ALA A 374 5.07 -24.77 -17.88
N GLU A 375 4.33 -25.52 -17.06
CA GLU A 375 3.60 -26.72 -17.47
C GLU A 375 2.25 -26.41 -18.16
N PHE A 376 1.80 -25.15 -18.15
CA PHE A 376 0.60 -24.74 -18.84
C PHE A 376 0.81 -24.74 -20.36
N GLY A 377 -0.05 -25.47 -21.07
CA GLY A 377 0.10 -25.72 -22.52
C GLY A 377 0.04 -24.43 -23.35
N ALA A 378 1.03 -24.25 -24.22
CA ALA A 378 1.10 -23.10 -25.14
C ALA A 378 0.01 -23.14 -26.24
N GLU A 379 -0.36 -24.34 -26.71
CA GLU A 379 -1.40 -24.54 -27.71
C GLU A 379 -2.74 -24.91 -27.05
N LEU A 380 -3.52 -23.90 -26.66
CA LEU A 380 -4.90 -24.12 -26.25
C LEU A 380 -5.82 -23.95 -27.46
N LYS A 381 -6.53 -25.02 -27.82
CA LYS A 381 -7.54 -24.96 -28.89
C LYS A 381 -8.77 -24.21 -28.36
N SER A 382 -9.12 -23.11 -29.00
CA SER A 382 -10.43 -22.48 -28.78
C SER A 382 -11.54 -23.48 -29.12
N GLY A 383 -12.60 -23.51 -28.31
CA GLY A 383 -13.70 -24.44 -28.51
C GLY A 383 -13.50 -25.83 -27.89
N GLU A 384 -12.88 -25.92 -26.72
CA GLU A 384 -13.20 -27.05 -25.82
C GLU A 384 -14.73 -27.08 -25.65
N ALA A 385 -15.32 -28.29 -25.60
CA ALA A 385 -16.77 -28.41 -25.45
C ALA A 385 -17.21 -27.65 -24.20
N GLU A 386 -18.00 -26.58 -24.40
CA GLU A 386 -18.52 -25.78 -23.31
C GLU A 386 -19.14 -26.72 -22.26
N SER A 387 -18.75 -26.54 -21.00
CA SER A 387 -19.36 -27.22 -19.87
C SER A 387 -20.19 -26.19 -19.10
N PRO A 388 -21.49 -26.02 -19.41
CA PRO A 388 -22.35 -25.04 -18.75
C PRO A 388 -22.34 -25.19 -17.22
N MET A 389 -22.24 -26.42 -16.72
CA MET A 389 -22.14 -26.69 -15.29
C MET A 389 -20.83 -26.18 -14.66
N ALA A 390 -19.69 -26.35 -15.35
CA ALA A 390 -18.41 -25.87 -14.84
C ALA A 390 -18.36 -24.33 -14.84
N TYR A 391 -18.86 -23.69 -15.91
CA TYR A 391 -18.97 -22.23 -15.97
C TYR A 391 -19.93 -21.70 -14.91
N GLN A 392 -21.09 -22.32 -14.71
CA GLN A 392 -22.03 -21.92 -13.65
C GLN A 392 -21.42 -22.04 -12.25
N LYS A 393 -20.58 -23.06 -12.01
CA LYS A 393 -19.85 -23.22 -10.75
C LYS A 393 -18.78 -22.14 -10.56
N LEU A 394 -18.12 -21.71 -11.63
CA LEU A 394 -17.19 -20.58 -11.60
C LEU A 394 -17.93 -19.29 -11.22
N VAL A 395 -19.02 -18.96 -11.93
CA VAL A 395 -19.85 -17.78 -11.65
C VAL A 395 -20.36 -17.79 -10.21
N GLN A 396 -20.89 -18.93 -9.73
CA GLN A 396 -21.36 -19.04 -8.35
C GLN A 396 -20.22 -18.84 -7.33
N THR A 397 -19.02 -19.38 -7.62
CA THR A 397 -17.85 -19.20 -6.75
C THR A 397 -17.45 -17.72 -6.69
N CYS A 398 -17.46 -16.99 -7.82
CA CYS A 398 -17.25 -15.54 -7.82
C CYS A 398 -18.30 -14.81 -6.97
N CYS A 399 -19.60 -15.09 -7.16
CA CYS A 399 -20.66 -14.46 -6.37
C CYS A 399 -20.53 -14.72 -4.86
N ASP A 400 -20.12 -15.94 -4.47
CA ASP A 400 -19.93 -16.29 -3.06
C ASP A 400 -18.76 -15.51 -2.45
N LEU A 401 -17.66 -15.33 -3.20
CA LEU A 401 -16.46 -14.58 -2.78
C LEU A 401 -16.68 -13.06 -2.78
N GLU A 402 -17.51 -12.55 -3.69
CA GLU A 402 -17.98 -11.15 -3.73
C GLU A 402 -18.89 -10.77 -2.56
N GLY A 403 -19.26 -11.73 -1.71
CA GLY A 403 -20.17 -11.51 -0.60
C GLY A 403 -21.61 -11.27 -1.06
N ALA A 404 -21.95 -11.61 -2.30
CA ALA A 404 -23.29 -11.55 -2.86
C ALA A 404 -24.17 -12.69 -2.33
N LYS A 405 -24.23 -12.87 -1.01
CA LYS A 405 -25.28 -13.68 -0.39
C LYS A 405 -26.57 -12.88 -0.45
N GLU A 406 -27.38 -13.11 -1.49
CA GLU A 406 -28.82 -12.92 -1.33
C GLU A 406 -29.22 -13.74 -0.11
N THR A 407 -29.49 -13.08 1.02
CA THR A 407 -30.22 -13.77 2.08
C THR A 407 -31.58 -14.08 1.46
N PRO A 408 -31.95 -15.35 1.23
CA PRO A 408 -33.28 -15.64 0.72
C PRO A 408 -34.24 -14.96 1.68
N GLY A 409 -35.07 -14.03 1.16
CA GLY A 409 -36.06 -13.36 1.97
C GLY A 409 -36.81 -14.43 2.75
N ARG A 410 -36.83 -14.31 4.09
CA ARG A 410 -37.45 -15.32 4.95
C ARG A 410 -38.89 -15.49 4.48
N ILE A 411 -39.25 -16.65 3.92
CA ILE A 411 -40.65 -16.98 3.64
C ILE A 411 -41.30 -17.20 5.00
N LEU A 412 -41.77 -16.10 5.60
CA LEU A 412 -42.33 -16.08 6.95
C LEU A 412 -43.72 -16.71 7.01
N ARG A 413 -44.40 -16.89 5.87
CA ARG A 413 -45.66 -17.64 5.69
C ARG A 413 -46.00 -17.79 4.20
N GLY A 414 -46.58 -18.94 3.84
CA GLY A 414 -47.18 -19.15 2.53
C GLY A 414 -48.45 -18.30 2.34
N GLY A 415 -48.50 -17.54 1.25
CA GLY A 415 -49.68 -16.77 0.85
C GLY A 415 -49.39 -15.85 -0.33
N TRP A 416 -50.03 -16.13 -1.47
CA TRP A 416 -49.95 -15.38 -2.73
C TRP A 416 -50.61 -13.99 -2.64
N LYS A 417 -50.11 -13.10 -1.79
CA LYS A 417 -50.49 -11.68 -1.85
C LYS A 417 -49.25 -10.81 -1.82
N ARG A 418 -49.04 -10.12 -2.96
CA ARG A 418 -48.03 -9.06 -3.16
C ARG A 418 -47.99 -8.15 -1.94
N ARG A 419 -46.81 -8.00 -1.34
CA ARG A 419 -46.49 -6.90 -0.45
C ARG A 419 -45.18 -6.26 -0.87
N THR A 420 -45.21 -4.94 -0.92
CA THR A 420 -44.09 -4.03 -1.15
C THR A 420 -42.99 -4.29 -0.13
N PRO A 421 -41.69 -4.32 -0.50
CA PRO A 421 -40.61 -4.55 0.45
C PRO A 421 -40.53 -3.40 1.45
N GLY A 422 -40.55 -3.70 2.75
CA GLY A 422 -40.10 -2.76 3.79
C GLY A 422 -38.57 -2.64 3.80
N PRO A 423 -37.99 -1.71 4.58
CA PRO A 423 -36.54 -1.54 4.67
C PRO A 423 -35.86 -2.87 5.03
N ARG A 424 -34.81 -3.24 4.30
CA ARG A 424 -34.02 -4.43 4.58
C ARG A 424 -33.26 -4.20 5.90
N ASN A 425 -33.65 -4.90 6.96
CA ASN A 425 -32.89 -4.91 8.22
C ASN A 425 -31.48 -5.46 7.96
N SER A 426 -30.45 -4.71 8.35
CA SER A 426 -29.07 -5.18 8.26
C SER A 426 -28.69 -5.92 9.54
N GLY A 427 -28.93 -7.23 9.61
CA GLY A 427 -28.60 -8.04 10.79
C GLY A 427 -29.41 -9.32 10.90
N THR A 428 -28.84 -10.37 11.51
CA THR A 428 -29.67 -11.41 12.13
C THR A 428 -30.36 -10.83 13.38
N PRO A 429 -31.49 -11.38 13.87
CA PRO A 429 -32.17 -10.86 15.04
C PRO A 429 -31.24 -10.61 16.24
N ARG A 430 -30.33 -11.56 16.53
CA ARG A 430 -29.32 -11.41 17.58
C ARG A 430 -28.38 -10.23 17.34
N GLN A 431 -27.94 -9.97 16.11
CA GLN A 431 -27.06 -8.83 15.79
C GLN A 431 -27.78 -7.49 16.00
N ILE A 432 -29.08 -7.43 15.67
CA ILE A 432 -29.91 -6.23 15.84
C ILE A 432 -30.10 -5.93 17.33
N ASP A 433 -30.44 -6.95 18.13
CA ASP A 433 -30.66 -6.79 19.57
C ASP A 433 -29.39 -6.25 20.26
N MET A 434 -28.21 -6.77 19.89
CA MET A 434 -26.92 -6.29 20.43
C MET A 434 -26.59 -4.87 19.97
N ALA A 435 -26.87 -4.53 18.71
CA ALA A 435 -26.66 -3.18 18.20
C ALA A 435 -27.55 -2.15 18.93
N GLN A 436 -28.81 -2.50 19.21
CA GLN A 436 -29.74 -1.69 19.99
C GLN A 436 -29.29 -1.53 21.44
N LEU A 437 -28.73 -2.59 22.04
CA LEU A 437 -28.19 -2.55 23.40
C LEU A 437 -27.04 -1.54 23.54
N LEU A 438 -26.23 -1.35 22.51
CA LEU A 438 -25.13 -0.40 22.50
C LEU A 438 -25.52 1.04 22.16
N HIS A 439 -26.74 1.29 21.69
CA HIS A 439 -27.14 2.62 21.24
C HIS A 439 -26.97 3.69 22.32
N GLY A 440 -26.25 4.76 21.98
CA GLY A 440 -26.00 5.91 22.86
C GLY A 440 -24.94 5.64 23.93
N LYS A 441 -24.20 4.53 23.85
CA LYS A 441 -23.04 4.30 24.71
C LYS A 441 -21.81 4.91 24.06
N GLU A 442 -21.13 5.75 24.84
CA GLU A 442 -19.89 6.42 24.45
C GLU A 442 -18.80 6.12 25.47
N TYR A 443 -17.55 6.06 24.99
CA TYR A 443 -16.39 5.72 25.79
C TYR A 443 -15.24 6.69 25.50
N LYS A 444 -14.57 7.14 26.56
CA LYS A 444 -13.34 7.95 26.50
C LYS A 444 -12.13 7.02 26.63
N MET A 445 -11.19 7.16 25.71
CA MET A 445 -9.98 6.34 25.66
C MET A 445 -9.02 6.70 26.81
N GLU A 446 -8.41 5.69 27.42
CA GLU A 446 -7.33 5.87 28.41
C GLU A 446 -6.03 6.32 27.73
N ASP A 447 -5.80 5.80 26.52
CA ASP A 447 -4.67 6.14 25.68
C ASP A 447 -5.14 6.59 24.31
N THR A 448 -4.51 7.64 23.79
CA THR A 448 -4.87 8.30 22.54
C THR A 448 -3.84 8.06 21.44
N HIS A 449 -2.84 7.20 21.61
CA HIS A 449 -1.83 6.96 20.56
C HIS A 449 -2.33 6.07 19.39
N VAL A 450 -3.57 5.57 19.43
CA VAL A 450 -4.09 4.64 18.41
C VAL A 450 -4.96 5.39 17.41
N GLY A 451 -4.57 5.35 16.14
CA GLY A 451 -5.32 5.91 15.03
C GLY A 451 -6.16 4.92 14.25
N MET A 452 -7.09 5.45 13.46
CA MET A 452 -7.80 4.67 12.44
C MET A 452 -6.91 4.31 11.25
N PHE A 453 -6.02 5.22 10.85
CA PHE A 453 -5.15 5.02 9.71
C PHE A 453 -4.01 4.04 10.04
N PRO A 454 -3.87 2.91 9.33
CA PRO A 454 -2.82 1.92 9.58
C PRO A 454 -1.41 2.52 9.54
N LEU A 455 -0.50 1.99 10.37
CA LEU A 455 0.84 2.53 10.52
C LEU A 455 1.61 2.56 9.18
N THR A 456 1.45 1.51 8.37
CA THR A 456 2.07 1.42 7.04
C THR A 456 1.60 2.53 6.10
N LEU A 457 0.31 2.83 6.08
CA LEU A 457 -0.24 3.90 5.26
C LEU A 457 0.23 5.27 5.75
N GLN A 458 0.30 5.48 7.08
CA GLN A 458 0.82 6.73 7.64
C GLN A 458 2.24 7.05 7.12
N VAL A 459 3.10 6.03 7.02
CA VAL A 459 4.47 6.18 6.48
C VAL A 459 4.46 6.41 4.96
N PHE A 460 3.69 5.64 4.18
CA PHE A 460 3.71 5.75 2.72
C PHE A 460 3.15 7.07 2.19
N HIS A 461 2.11 7.59 2.85
CA HIS A 461 1.48 8.86 2.50
C HIS A 461 2.07 10.04 3.26
N ASN A 462 2.98 9.82 4.23
CA ASN A 462 3.48 10.85 5.15
C ASN A 462 2.31 11.58 5.86
N ASN A 463 1.25 10.84 6.17
CA ASN A 463 -0.03 11.32 6.68
C ASN A 463 -0.30 10.65 8.03
N PHE A 464 0.06 11.31 9.12
CA PHE A 464 0.06 10.71 10.46
C PHE A 464 -1.21 11.07 11.22
N SER A 465 -1.77 10.08 11.92
CA SER A 465 -3.04 10.23 12.63
C SER A 465 -2.84 10.99 13.96
N ASP A 466 -3.90 11.69 14.40
CA ASP A 466 -3.93 12.43 15.66
C ASP A 466 -4.30 11.55 16.87
N GLY A 467 -4.79 10.34 16.60
CA GLY A 467 -5.16 9.34 17.59
C GLY A 467 -6.58 9.50 18.17
N ILE A 468 -7.21 8.35 18.44
CA ILE A 468 -8.61 8.24 18.84
C ILE A 468 -8.75 8.61 20.33
N ARG A 469 -9.63 9.56 20.61
CA ARG A 469 -9.96 10.05 21.96
C ARG A 469 -11.27 9.49 22.49
N ARG A 470 -12.22 9.21 21.59
CA ARG A 470 -13.55 8.70 21.95
C ARG A 470 -14.10 7.74 20.90
N ILE A 471 -14.91 6.80 21.37
CA ILE A 471 -15.69 5.87 20.55
C ILE A 471 -17.15 5.82 21.04
N GLY A 472 -18.08 6.00 20.11
CA GLY A 472 -19.53 5.95 20.35
C GLY A 472 -20.23 4.91 19.49
N PHE A 473 -21.32 4.35 20.00
CA PHE A 473 -22.12 3.34 19.30
C PHE A 473 -23.57 3.78 19.14
N PHE A 474 -24.11 3.63 17.94
CA PHE A 474 -25.46 4.09 17.65
C PHE A 474 -26.23 3.15 16.73
N TYR A 475 -27.52 2.98 17.00
CA TYR A 475 -28.42 2.20 16.15
C TYR A 475 -29.64 3.04 15.78
N GLU A 476 -29.69 3.51 14.53
CA GLU A 476 -30.70 4.45 14.05
C GLU A 476 -31.30 3.98 12.74
N LYS A 477 -32.63 4.03 12.62
CA LYS A 477 -33.37 3.70 11.38
C LYS A 477 -32.95 2.33 10.79
N GLY A 478 -32.62 1.38 11.65
CA GLY A 478 -32.22 0.02 11.25
C GLY A 478 -30.75 -0.14 10.85
N ARG A 479 -29.91 0.89 11.01
CA ARG A 479 -28.49 0.91 10.67
C ARG A 479 -27.65 1.06 11.94
N PHE A 480 -26.50 0.39 11.97
CA PHE A 480 -25.55 0.48 13.08
C PHE A 480 -24.37 1.38 12.69
N PHE A 481 -23.98 2.26 13.60
CA PHE A 481 -22.89 3.22 13.41
C PHE A 481 -21.91 3.15 14.56
N VAL A 482 -20.64 3.31 14.23
CA VAL A 482 -19.55 3.59 15.17
C VAL A 482 -19.09 5.00 14.90
N GLU A 483 -19.03 5.83 15.93
CA GLU A 483 -18.52 7.19 15.85
C GLU A 483 -17.15 7.23 16.52
N LEU A 484 -16.18 7.83 15.84
CA LEU A 484 -14.81 7.96 16.33
C LEU A 484 -14.44 9.44 16.36
N THR A 485 -13.91 9.87 17.49
CA THR A 485 -13.30 11.20 17.62
C THR A 485 -11.79 11.04 17.65
N GLU A 486 -11.13 11.56 16.63
CA GLU A 486 -9.69 11.52 16.42
C GLU A 486 -9.16 12.95 16.32
N GLY A 487 -8.22 13.32 17.20
CA GLY A 487 -7.88 14.73 17.38
C GLY A 487 -9.13 15.55 17.75
N GLU A 488 -9.41 16.59 16.97
CA GLU A 488 -10.61 17.44 17.10
C GLU A 488 -11.76 17.03 16.16
N LYS A 489 -11.53 16.01 15.31
CA LYS A 489 -12.48 15.60 14.26
C LYS A 489 -13.30 14.40 14.74
N THR A 490 -14.61 14.47 14.56
CA THR A 490 -15.52 13.35 14.81
C THR A 490 -16.10 12.85 13.49
N GLN A 491 -15.94 11.56 13.23
CA GLN A 491 -16.44 10.91 12.02
C GLN A 491 -17.33 9.72 12.38
N ARG A 492 -18.46 9.60 11.69
CA ARG A 492 -19.48 8.58 11.95
C ARG A 492 -19.50 7.56 10.83
N ILE A 493 -19.21 6.31 11.19
CA ILE A 493 -18.96 5.21 10.27
C ILE A 493 -20.15 4.26 10.32
N GLU A 494 -20.86 4.08 9.20
CA GLU A 494 -21.86 3.00 9.10
C GLU A 494 -21.15 1.64 9.08
N ILE A 495 -21.63 0.70 9.90
CA ILE A 495 -21.08 -0.65 10.00
C ILE A 495 -22.03 -1.68 9.38
N GLY A 496 -21.50 -2.47 8.45
CA GLY A 496 -22.22 -3.58 7.84
C GLY A 496 -22.35 -4.80 8.74
N LEU A 497 -23.52 -4.97 9.40
CA LEU A 497 -23.85 -6.17 10.18
C LEU A 497 -24.35 -7.36 9.33
N THR A 498 -24.72 -7.10 8.08
CA THR A 498 -25.02 -8.12 7.04
C THR A 498 -24.47 -7.64 5.70
N GLY A 499 -23.32 -8.16 5.32
CA GLY A 499 -22.55 -7.66 4.18
C GLY A 499 -21.85 -6.34 4.50
N SER A 500 -20.89 -5.97 3.65
CA SER A 500 -20.11 -4.75 3.84
C SER A 500 -20.88 -3.48 3.48
N LYS A 501 -20.51 -2.39 4.15
CA LYS A 501 -20.85 -1.02 3.74
C LYS A 501 -19.61 -0.35 3.19
N VAL A 502 -19.82 0.68 2.38
CA VAL A 502 -18.74 1.53 1.90
C VAL A 502 -19.07 2.93 2.38
N VAL A 503 -18.14 3.55 3.09
CA VAL A 503 -18.23 4.93 3.55
C VAL A 503 -16.96 5.67 3.17
N GLU A 504 -17.01 6.99 3.20
CA GLU A 504 -15.84 7.85 3.05
C GLU A 504 -15.21 8.08 4.43
N TRP A 505 -13.89 7.97 4.52
CA TRP A 505 -13.08 8.33 5.68
C TRP A 505 -12.10 9.44 5.28
N VAL A 506 -12.04 10.52 6.04
CA VAL A 506 -11.11 11.63 5.76
C VAL A 506 -9.98 11.64 6.78
N GLU A 507 -8.75 11.49 6.32
CA GLU A 507 -7.52 11.58 7.13
C GLU A 507 -6.70 12.79 6.67
N ASN A 508 -6.56 13.80 7.52
CA ASN A 508 -5.82 15.04 7.22
C ASN A 508 -6.10 15.63 5.81
N GLU A 509 -7.39 15.81 5.49
CA GLU A 509 -7.92 16.35 4.21
C GLU A 509 -7.87 15.39 3.01
N GLU A 510 -7.28 14.20 3.16
CA GLU A 510 -7.30 13.16 2.14
C GLU A 510 -8.47 12.20 2.38
N SER A 511 -9.24 11.92 1.33
CA SER A 511 -10.38 11.01 1.39
C SER A 511 -9.99 9.59 1.04
N TYR A 512 -10.53 8.61 1.77
CA TYR A 512 -10.32 7.18 1.56
C TYR A 512 -11.66 6.43 1.55
N LEU A 513 -11.83 5.49 0.62
CA LEU A 513 -12.97 4.59 0.65
C LEU A 513 -12.77 3.48 1.68
N LEU A 514 -13.70 3.38 2.63
CA LEU A 514 -13.66 2.42 3.72
C LEU A 514 -14.77 1.38 3.58
N GLY A 515 -14.37 0.14 3.31
CA GLY A 515 -15.23 -1.03 3.40
C GLY A 515 -15.38 -1.46 4.84
N THR A 516 -16.60 -1.45 5.38
CA THR A 516 -16.84 -1.69 6.81
C THR A 516 -17.68 -2.94 7.02
N THR A 517 -17.27 -3.77 7.97
CA THR A 517 -18.05 -4.91 8.45
C THR A 517 -18.03 -4.99 9.97
N GLY A 518 -19.09 -5.52 10.55
CA GLY A 518 -19.20 -5.72 11.99
C GLY A 518 -19.88 -7.04 12.32
N GLN A 519 -19.40 -7.69 13.37
CA GLN A 519 -20.00 -8.91 13.89
C GLN A 519 -19.96 -8.94 15.42
N PHE A 520 -21.14 -9.06 16.02
CA PHE A 520 -21.27 -9.39 17.44
C PHE A 520 -21.01 -10.88 17.66
N ALA A 521 -20.22 -11.18 18.69
CA ALA A 521 -19.86 -12.50 19.16
C ALA A 521 -19.78 -12.50 20.70
N GLU A 522 -19.43 -13.64 21.26
CA GLU A 522 -19.21 -13.83 22.69
C GLU A 522 -17.84 -14.51 22.86
N ASN A 523 -17.03 -14.07 23.82
CA ASN A 523 -15.74 -14.72 24.11
C ASN A 523 -15.92 -15.93 25.05
N GLU A 524 -14.81 -16.58 25.39
CA GLU A 524 -14.80 -17.77 26.25
C GLU A 524 -15.32 -17.50 27.67
N ASP A 525 -15.24 -16.24 28.13
CA ASP A 525 -15.70 -15.77 29.43
C ASP A 525 -17.18 -15.31 29.42
N GLY A 526 -17.87 -15.41 28.28
CA GLY A 526 -19.25 -14.97 28.13
C GLY A 526 -19.43 -13.46 27.92
N GLU A 527 -18.33 -12.71 27.73
CA GLU A 527 -18.37 -11.28 27.48
C GLU A 527 -18.79 -10.99 26.04
N LEU A 528 -19.57 -9.92 25.85
CA LEU A 528 -19.95 -9.45 24.52
C LEU A 528 -18.70 -8.93 23.79
N VAL A 529 -18.53 -9.35 22.54
CA VAL A 529 -17.46 -8.88 21.66
C VAL A 529 -18.06 -8.31 20.39
N LEU A 530 -17.66 -7.11 20.00
CA LEU A 530 -17.91 -6.55 18.68
C LEU A 530 -16.61 -6.60 17.88
N LYS A 531 -16.60 -7.38 16.81
CA LYS A 531 -15.48 -7.43 15.85
C LYS A 531 -15.80 -6.47 14.71
N LEU A 532 -14.91 -5.51 14.47
CA LEU A 532 -15.02 -4.56 13.36
C LEU A 532 -13.84 -4.75 12.42
N GLU A 533 -14.10 -4.64 11.12
CA GLU A 533 -13.08 -4.58 10.09
C GLU A 533 -13.33 -3.37 9.21
N PHE A 534 -12.26 -2.64 8.92
CA PHE A 534 -12.20 -1.44 8.11
C PHE A 534 -11.16 -1.67 7.00
N ALA A 535 -11.62 -1.99 5.79
CA ALA A 535 -10.78 -2.20 4.63
C ALA A 535 -10.64 -0.88 3.84
N PHE A 536 -9.42 -0.39 3.67
CA PHE A 536 -9.16 0.76 2.83
C PHE A 536 -9.20 0.27 1.39
N LEU A 537 -10.32 0.47 0.69
CA LEU A 537 -10.63 -0.22 -0.57
C LEU A 537 -9.72 0.17 -1.73
N GLU A 538 -9.05 1.31 -1.60
CA GLU A 538 -8.11 1.85 -2.56
C GLU A 538 -6.66 1.45 -2.25
N GLU A 539 -6.44 0.80 -1.11
CA GLU A 539 -5.14 0.46 -0.55
C GLU A 539 -5.03 -1.04 -0.30
N ALA A 540 -3.80 -1.52 -0.11
CA ALA A 540 -3.55 -2.90 0.31
C ALA A 540 -3.61 -3.08 1.84
N ALA A 541 -4.47 -2.32 2.53
CA ALA A 541 -4.47 -2.27 3.99
C ALA A 541 -5.86 -2.41 4.62
N ARG A 542 -5.89 -3.01 5.81
CA ARG A 542 -7.08 -3.11 6.66
C ARG A 542 -6.75 -2.84 8.10
N ARG A 543 -7.69 -2.22 8.82
CA ARG A 543 -7.65 -2.08 10.28
C ARG A 543 -8.76 -2.94 10.87
N ARG A 544 -8.42 -3.73 11.89
CA ARG A 544 -9.36 -4.57 12.64
C ARG A 544 -9.34 -4.16 14.10
N VAL A 545 -10.51 -4.14 14.71
CA VAL A 545 -10.63 -3.94 16.15
C VAL A 545 -11.62 -4.93 16.75
N LYS A 546 -11.20 -5.61 17.82
CA LYS A 546 -12.10 -6.37 18.67
C LYS A 546 -12.38 -5.54 19.91
N ILE A 547 -13.66 -5.26 20.14
CA ILE A 547 -14.12 -4.48 21.28
C ILE A 547 -14.81 -5.44 22.24
N ILE A 548 -14.21 -5.63 23.40
CA ILE A 548 -14.70 -6.50 24.46
C ILE A 548 -15.40 -5.62 25.50
N PHE A 549 -16.69 -5.84 25.71
CA PHE A 549 -17.50 -5.07 26.66
C PHE A 549 -17.47 -5.72 28.03
N GLN A 550 -16.94 -4.99 29.01
CA GLN A 550 -16.68 -5.49 30.36
C GLN A 550 -17.50 -4.74 31.39
N ARG A 551 -17.67 -5.34 32.58
CA ARG A 551 -18.28 -4.71 33.76
C ARG A 551 -19.62 -4.03 33.45
N ASP A 552 -20.55 -4.76 32.83
CA ASP A 552 -21.87 -4.25 32.44
C ASP A 552 -21.79 -2.96 31.59
N PHE A 553 -20.92 -2.99 30.58
CA PHE A 553 -20.70 -1.88 29.63
C PHE A 553 -20.05 -0.63 30.22
N GLU A 554 -19.54 -0.64 31.46
CA GLU A 554 -18.84 0.51 32.04
C GLU A 554 -17.40 0.66 31.52
N ARG A 555 -16.81 -0.43 31.00
CA ARG A 555 -15.48 -0.42 30.37
C ARG A 555 -15.48 -1.21 29.07
N ILE A 556 -14.67 -0.78 28.12
CA ILE A 556 -14.33 -1.57 26.95
C ILE A 556 -12.82 -1.78 26.86
N ARG A 557 -12.41 -2.93 26.36
CA ARG A 557 -11.05 -3.20 25.90
C ARG A 557 -11.07 -3.30 24.39
N LEU A 558 -10.18 -2.57 23.73
CA LEU A 558 -10.02 -2.58 22.28
C LEU A 558 -8.69 -3.26 21.93
N GLU A 559 -8.77 -4.35 21.17
CA GLU A 559 -7.61 -5.04 20.61
C GLU A 559 -7.53 -4.73 19.12
N TRP A 560 -6.50 -3.99 18.74
CA TRP A 560 -6.28 -3.56 17.36
C TRP A 560 -5.31 -4.48 16.63
N ASN A 561 -5.51 -4.60 15.33
CA ASN A 561 -4.63 -5.32 14.41
C ASN A 561 -4.74 -4.68 13.02
N GLU A 562 -3.69 -4.81 12.21
CA GLU A 562 -3.71 -4.37 10.82
C GLU A 562 -3.19 -5.43 9.84
N THR A 563 -3.63 -5.29 8.60
CA THR A 563 -3.04 -5.90 7.43
C THR A 563 -2.43 -4.78 6.58
N PRO A 564 -1.19 -4.91 6.08
CA PRO A 564 -0.25 -6.03 6.30
C PRO A 564 0.11 -6.25 7.77
N GLY A 565 0.35 -7.51 8.12
CA GLY A 565 0.54 -7.92 9.51
C GLY A 565 1.85 -7.44 10.13
N LYS A 566 1.94 -7.54 11.47
CA LYS A 566 3.10 -7.08 12.25
C LYS A 566 4.45 -7.62 11.77
N ASP A 567 4.51 -8.87 11.32
CA ASP A 567 5.78 -9.51 10.97
C ASP A 567 6.41 -8.82 9.76
N LEU A 568 5.58 -8.42 8.79
CA LEU A 568 6.03 -7.67 7.62
C LEU A 568 6.55 -6.28 7.99
N ILE A 569 5.81 -5.59 8.88
CA ILE A 569 6.14 -4.24 9.32
C ILE A 569 7.45 -4.26 10.12
N ILE A 570 7.58 -5.24 11.02
CA ILE A 570 8.79 -5.44 11.82
C ILE A 570 9.97 -5.80 10.92
N GLU A 571 9.82 -6.73 9.96
CA GLU A 571 10.90 -7.07 9.02
C GLU A 571 11.35 -5.85 8.21
N GLY A 572 10.40 -5.05 7.71
CA GLY A 572 10.67 -3.80 7.02
C GLY A 572 11.49 -2.83 7.88
N LEU A 573 11.14 -2.71 9.16
CA LEU A 573 11.81 -1.82 10.12
C LEU A 573 13.15 -2.38 10.64
N GLU A 574 13.30 -3.69 10.80
CA GLU A 574 14.54 -4.36 11.22
C GLU A 574 15.66 -4.22 10.19
N SER A 575 15.31 -4.23 8.90
CA SER A 575 16.26 -3.95 7.81
C SER A 575 16.95 -2.58 7.97
N LEU A 576 16.33 -1.65 8.71
CA LEU A 576 16.84 -0.31 9.01
C LEU A 576 17.82 -0.31 10.19
N VAL A 577 17.57 -1.14 11.21
CA VAL A 577 18.37 -1.20 12.44
C VAL A 577 19.64 -2.03 12.23
N THR A 578 19.58 -3.02 11.33
CA THR A 578 20.67 -3.95 11.04
C THR A 578 21.68 -3.44 10.01
N ASP A 579 21.42 -2.34 9.31
CA ASP A 579 22.43 -1.63 8.51
C ASP A 579 23.39 -0.88 9.44
N VAL A 580 24.42 -1.62 9.86
CA VAL A 580 25.39 -1.31 10.91
C VAL A 580 26.17 -0.01 10.65
N ALA A 581 25.61 1.11 11.10
CA ALA A 581 26.37 2.34 11.34
C ALA A 581 26.12 2.98 12.73
N ILE A 582 25.09 2.53 13.47
CA ILE A 582 24.58 3.26 14.65
C ILE A 582 24.72 2.48 15.98
N ALA A 583 25.07 1.19 15.94
CA ALA A 583 25.38 0.41 17.16
C ALA A 583 26.40 1.08 18.12
N PRO A 584 27.32 1.95 17.67
CA PRO A 584 28.18 2.76 18.54
C PRO A 584 27.55 4.01 19.17
N LEU A 585 26.44 4.51 18.64
CA LEU A 585 25.78 5.76 19.05
C LEU A 585 24.58 5.52 20.00
N LEU A 586 24.15 4.27 20.16
CA LEU A 586 23.12 3.91 21.14
C LEU A 586 23.63 4.18 22.58
N PRO A 587 22.81 4.81 23.45
CA PRO A 587 23.14 4.97 24.86
C PRO A 587 23.49 3.63 25.50
N SER A 588 24.47 3.58 26.40
CA SER A 588 25.00 2.34 27.00
C SER A 588 23.94 1.43 27.66
N ARG A 589 22.78 1.97 28.03
CA ARG A 589 21.62 1.20 28.53
C ARG A 589 20.93 0.33 27.48
N PHE A 590 21.19 0.55 26.20
CA PHE A 590 20.57 -0.14 25.06
C PHE A 590 21.44 -1.23 24.41
N ARG A 591 22.55 -1.67 25.03
CA ARG A 591 23.47 -2.62 24.36
C ARG A 591 23.26 -4.10 24.65
N GLU A 592 22.64 -4.47 25.76
CA GLU A 592 22.59 -5.90 26.19
C GLU A 592 21.19 -6.39 26.63
N ARG A 593 20.14 -5.54 26.59
CA ARG A 593 18.75 -5.88 26.96
C ARG A 593 17.67 -5.30 26.00
N SER A 594 18.08 -4.87 24.81
CA SER A 594 17.35 -3.83 24.04
C SER A 594 16.51 -4.30 22.87
N LEU A 595 16.95 -5.32 22.11
CA LEU A 595 16.25 -5.70 20.88
C LEU A 595 14.88 -6.31 21.19
N ASP A 596 14.78 -7.25 22.13
CA ASP A 596 13.50 -7.85 22.54
C ASP A 596 12.50 -6.79 23.05
N MET A 597 13.00 -5.79 23.79
CA MET A 597 12.19 -4.67 24.25
C MET A 597 11.70 -3.79 23.09
N ILE A 598 12.58 -3.52 22.11
CA ILE A 598 12.23 -2.76 20.91
C ILE A 598 11.19 -3.53 20.07
N HIS A 599 11.38 -4.84 19.85
CA HIS A 599 10.40 -5.68 19.16
C HIS A 599 9.06 -5.69 19.89
N LEU A 600 9.06 -5.78 21.23
CA LEU A 600 7.84 -5.76 22.02
C LEU A 600 7.10 -4.42 21.90
N LEU A 601 7.81 -3.30 22.01
CA LEU A 601 7.24 -1.96 21.85
C LEU A 601 6.70 -1.75 20.43
N MET A 602 7.43 -2.17 19.39
CA MET A 602 6.95 -2.13 18.01
C MET A 602 5.69 -2.98 17.82
N ALA A 603 5.67 -4.18 18.38
CA ALA A 603 4.48 -5.05 18.33
C ALA A 603 3.28 -4.39 19.02
N GLN A 604 3.49 -3.72 20.16
CA GLN A 604 2.45 -2.97 20.87
C GLN A 604 1.98 -1.72 20.11
N THR A 605 2.83 -1.08 19.31
CA THR A 605 2.41 0.03 18.44
C THR A 605 1.55 -0.46 17.27
N ILE A 606 1.89 -1.61 16.66
CA ILE A 606 1.17 -2.16 15.50
C ILE A 606 -0.15 -2.80 15.91
N GLU A 607 -0.12 -3.60 16.98
CA GLU A 607 -1.26 -4.33 17.56
C GLU A 607 -1.59 -3.81 18.98
N PRO A 608 -2.01 -2.53 19.12
CA PRO A 608 -2.21 -1.95 20.44
C PRO A 608 -3.44 -2.55 21.13
N MET A 609 -3.31 -2.71 22.45
CA MET A 609 -4.41 -3.03 23.36
C MET A 609 -4.66 -1.82 24.25
N VAL A 610 -5.84 -1.21 24.11
CA VAL A 610 -6.20 0.01 24.83
C VAL A 610 -7.52 -0.18 25.58
N GLU A 611 -7.66 0.51 26.70
CA GLU A 611 -8.87 0.48 27.51
C GLU A 611 -9.59 1.82 27.40
N ALA A 612 -10.92 1.81 27.53
CA ALA A 612 -11.73 3.01 27.51
C ALA A 612 -12.89 2.88 28.50
N HIS A 613 -13.29 4.00 29.10
CA HIS A 613 -14.34 4.06 30.12
C HIS A 613 -15.57 4.77 29.60
N ARG A 614 -16.74 4.31 30.05
CA ARG A 614 -18.01 4.87 29.63
C ARG A 614 -18.16 6.33 30.09
N VAL A 615 -18.57 7.21 29.18
CA VAL A 615 -18.91 8.60 29.49
C VAL A 615 -20.37 8.67 29.93
N ARG A 616 -20.65 9.31 31.08
CA ARG A 616 -22.04 9.52 31.53
C ARG A 616 -22.55 10.89 31.11
N PRO A 617 -23.85 11.03 30.76
CA PRO A 617 -24.43 12.34 30.46
C PRO A 617 -24.27 13.30 31.65
N GLY A 618 -23.53 14.40 31.46
CA GLY A 618 -23.32 15.45 32.46
C GLY A 618 -21.95 15.49 33.16
N GLU A 619 -21.01 14.59 32.85
CA GLU A 619 -19.65 14.61 33.44
C GLU A 619 -18.70 15.64 32.78
N GLU A 620 -19.04 16.17 31.60
CA GLU A 620 -18.15 17.05 30.83
C GLU A 620 -18.02 18.46 31.40
N THR A 621 -19.09 19.03 31.98
CA THR A 621 -19.05 20.42 32.46
C THR A 621 -18.13 20.60 33.67
N GLY A 622 -17.86 19.56 34.45
CA GLY A 622 -17.04 19.66 35.66
C GLY A 622 -15.54 19.46 35.44
N THR A 623 -15.13 18.83 34.34
CA THR A 623 -13.71 18.49 34.10
C THR A 623 -13.01 19.48 33.18
N GLU A 624 -13.73 20.10 32.23
CA GLU A 624 -13.17 21.18 31.39
C GLU A 624 -13.06 22.50 32.17
N GLU A 625 -14.04 22.88 33.00
CA GLU A 625 -13.92 24.06 33.87
C GLU A 625 -12.80 23.90 34.91
N ALA A 626 -12.66 22.72 35.52
CA ALA A 626 -11.60 22.46 36.49
C ALA A 626 -10.20 22.39 35.86
N ALA A 627 -10.08 21.89 34.61
CA ALA A 627 -8.82 21.87 33.89
C ALA A 627 -8.42 23.29 33.41
N ALA A 628 -9.38 24.09 32.95
CA ALA A 628 -9.14 25.49 32.57
C ALA A 628 -8.77 26.36 33.78
N GLU A 629 -9.38 26.14 34.95
CA GLU A 629 -8.99 26.83 36.19
C GLU A 629 -7.60 26.38 36.68
N ALA A 630 -7.23 25.11 36.52
CA ALA A 630 -5.91 24.60 36.90
C ALA A 630 -4.79 25.12 35.96
N GLU A 631 -5.03 25.19 34.65
CA GLU A 631 -4.09 25.79 33.70
C GLU A 631 -3.95 27.31 33.91
N SER A 632 -5.06 28.00 34.20
CA SER A 632 -5.04 29.43 34.57
C SER A 632 -4.23 29.67 35.85
N ALA A 633 -4.40 28.83 36.88
CA ALA A 633 -3.65 28.96 38.14
C ALA A 633 -2.15 28.70 37.94
N ALA A 634 -1.78 27.69 37.14
CA ALA A 634 -0.40 27.37 36.83
C ALA A 634 0.29 28.44 35.95
N ALA A 635 -0.45 29.13 35.09
CA ALA A 635 0.06 30.23 34.28
C ALA A 635 0.36 31.48 35.11
N VAL A 636 -0.46 31.77 36.12
CA VAL A 636 -0.25 32.90 37.06
C VAL A 636 0.94 32.62 37.98
N GLU A 637 1.07 31.40 38.51
CA GLU A 637 2.18 31.01 39.38
C GLU A 637 3.53 31.00 38.64
N ASN A 638 3.55 30.66 37.34
CA ASN A 638 4.75 30.75 36.51
C ASN A 638 5.11 32.20 36.12
N ALA A 639 4.12 33.11 36.03
CA ALA A 639 4.37 34.52 35.76
C ALA A 639 4.93 35.26 37.00
N GLU A 640 4.42 34.95 38.20
CA GLU A 640 4.94 35.52 39.46
C GLU A 640 6.37 35.04 39.77
N ASN A 641 6.70 33.78 39.47
CA ASN A 641 8.07 33.26 39.63
C ASN A 641 9.08 33.85 38.63
N ALA A 642 8.62 34.34 37.47
CA ALA A 642 9.48 34.97 36.46
C ALA A 642 9.84 36.44 36.80
N GLU A 643 9.04 37.14 37.61
CA GLU A 643 9.34 38.50 38.06
C GLU A 643 10.31 38.56 39.25
N GLU A 644 10.44 37.50 40.06
CA GLU A 644 11.44 37.43 41.15
C GLU A 644 12.85 37.02 40.68
N THR A 645 13.04 36.68 39.40
CA THR A 645 14.35 36.30 38.83
C THR A 645 14.90 37.25 37.75
N VAL A 646 14.55 38.54 37.81
CA VAL A 646 15.17 39.60 37.00
C VAL A 646 16.04 40.53 37.83
#